data_AF-A0AAD0XNW5-F1
#
_entry.id   AF-A0AAD0XNW5-F1
#
_cell.length_a   1.000
_cell.length_b   1.000
_cell.length_c   1.000
_cell.angle_alpha   90.00
_cell.angle_beta   90.00
_cell.angle_gamma   90.00
#
_symmetry.space_group_name_H-M   'P 1'
#
loop_
_entity.id
_entity.type
_entity.pdbx_description
1 polymer ?
#
loop_
_entity_poly.entity_id
_entity_poly.type
_entity_poly.pdbx_seq_one_letter_code
_entity_poly.pdbx_strand_id
1 'polypeptide(L)'
;MKGFAWKWIAVVWIAFELLSCKPDDQKFNALTFYDNITNDGSLRLFNLLDEYPSLKAGFQSLQPEQFNLRLDSSMRKPARKDITGFLRVSSDMLLKPEARVRESLLKANVLIHRLKDAPSGAFEGILPWLERIRQYPGKVVRNLSPISQSALIYLYNTFNTADTETKYKELANALKDPDMIELFQDLETILHKSLVQNANARSGVESILKGMIDPTLSADRVLKNQMINLIAEIGNTFGQRAGFSDFKSSDTALKDLIVNLEKYYTPGGAVYNSGSISDYRDTNYPSDFSIVLTEVFRYLRPMLAKGGVYTKDPNVLLGKELSKNLFNLGFPTEVENVDFSLRELIRLDYLGRDRAYGGFEYKVSALEHLMFLLTLADSYGFRWENPSDNTIMSLEPNGSVNGGPMTNGVLTVGDSIYALGSAMTGNLGVKAFLNQSANDGAVYRNGDAASPTPFTMGINTPTLALLESPDPSVVPSANDPVFTKTIPFMMRMIVNVVLGGGGPYYNKNRKDSSGNVYTADGKPYMDSNGNDLIYKSSWATSDYRIKVSDTGSGTCTAGSLCRWVGPGGRESNASYTNNQFAQVASGTNASGTKGWSIPVWEISKTPSERALETDEEALYKNFQWLLSEKRMVAVIPLRASLGPGVPYKMAAFVTVIANGLKGLMGAKPQFQDGSACSSKQNGKWNLSGSLWKPGCASSTQPNFRVAGTPVLEENFSSLPGDSMFFLEAWDYGTSGNSPITFNSLGDSNVYNIFYPPTSQYGVLPPVFAFNFPVMERLSFLTADSVSPSQVNSHWEQRNKILPLIVSLAKTLSDQSDSSTNKNPFQLLTGLSAALTRPLLTQTADAENNSGGRTITILKTGLSNGNFRNRFAGPEEYLFRQSDPITEEPIRSPLSVLIEKERGFQDGLLNLVSKTKLLTNLVHMLAEMGRPSRQPGSDLFFAGLAAVGGEIKITSETPTAVQFNIQTYLEKLGNDLAVYPDSRPTNVYDPLWDDMGVVAVRIRDYLSRDSVYSLIPMLDFSMDLVLDVTPSSQEIVHLLNLLGSIFQNASGNRDFLVTTLLTSDTPALIQVSAPYGKCINGVLMGLSLTGEFFSYIETDMNTPYTIREIFDDLDRLTVSDMVQSRSGNRSLLYTAGVLMNLFADITEKGRKPFPDGTVFWDRFNKNEDSTTYWENLTSIFSR
;
A
#
# COMPACT_ATOMS: atom_id res chain seq x y z
N MET A 1 17.38 22.07 -17.75
CA MET A 1 16.79 23.28 -17.09
C MET A 1 17.87 24.27 -16.64
N LYS A 2 18.85 24.64 -17.48
CA LYS A 2 20.07 25.34 -17.06
C LYS A 2 20.38 26.49 -18.03
N GLY A 3 20.79 27.64 -17.47
CA GLY A 3 20.99 28.92 -18.17
C GLY A 3 20.07 30.06 -17.74
N PHE A 4 19.07 29.75 -16.91
CA PHE A 4 17.79 30.47 -16.93
C PHE A 4 17.81 31.90 -16.39
N ALA A 5 18.86 32.29 -15.69
CA ALA A 5 18.53 32.94 -14.44
C ALA A 5 19.29 34.24 -14.18
N TRP A 6 20.49 34.56 -14.70
CA TRP A 6 21.31 35.68 -14.15
C TRP A 6 20.66 37.08 -14.00
N LYS A 7 19.63 37.48 -14.76
CA LYS A 7 18.97 38.80 -14.62
C LYS A 7 17.67 38.78 -13.86
N TRP A 8 16.99 37.65 -13.96
CA TRP A 8 15.94 37.28 -13.03
C TRP A 8 16.54 37.04 -11.65
N ILE A 9 17.58 36.22 -11.50
CA ILE A 9 18.54 36.14 -10.39
C ILE A 9 19.11 37.51 -10.07
N ALA A 10 19.54 38.40 -10.95
CA ALA A 10 20.07 39.68 -10.44
C ALA A 10 18.99 40.42 -9.64
N VAL A 11 17.73 40.47 -10.09
CA VAL A 11 16.65 41.16 -9.35
C VAL A 11 16.02 40.27 -8.25
N VAL A 12 15.95 38.97 -8.46
CA VAL A 12 15.37 37.94 -7.58
C VAL A 12 16.39 37.43 -6.57
N TRP A 13 17.66 37.24 -6.90
CA TRP A 13 18.79 37.16 -5.95
C TRP A 13 19.08 38.49 -5.29
N ILE A 14 19.03 39.67 -5.94
CA ILE A 14 19.09 40.90 -5.13
C ILE A 14 17.89 40.90 -4.19
N ALA A 15 16.69 40.52 -4.61
CA ALA A 15 15.57 40.35 -3.68
C ALA A 15 15.79 39.23 -2.64
N PHE A 16 16.29 38.04 -3.00
CA PHE A 16 16.45 36.86 -2.12
C PHE A 16 17.67 37.00 -1.21
N GLU A 17 18.76 37.61 -1.68
CA GLU A 17 19.91 38.00 -0.86
C GLU A 17 19.59 39.23 -0.02
N LEU A 18 18.75 40.18 -0.46
CA LEU A 18 18.21 41.23 0.41
C LEU A 18 17.22 40.66 1.45
N LEU A 19 16.45 39.63 1.08
CA LEU A 19 15.64 38.83 2.01
C LEU A 19 16.48 37.96 2.94
N SER A 20 17.75 37.72 2.60
CA SER A 20 18.72 36.96 3.41
C SER A 20 19.78 37.85 4.05
N CYS A 21 19.72 39.17 3.84
CA CYS A 21 20.59 40.14 4.52
C CYS A 21 20.38 39.99 6.01
N LYS A 22 21.41 39.99 6.84
CA LYS A 22 21.12 39.99 8.28
C LYS A 22 20.49 41.34 8.67
N PRO A 23 19.51 41.34 9.59
CA PRO A 23 19.04 42.59 10.16
C PRO A 23 20.18 43.24 10.95
N ASP A 24 20.31 44.56 10.82
CA ASP A 24 21.27 45.36 11.57
C ASP A 24 20.58 46.63 12.07
N ASP A 25 20.77 46.97 13.34
CA ASP A 25 20.18 48.15 13.94
C ASP A 25 20.91 49.43 13.50
N GLN A 26 22.11 49.31 12.93
CA GLN A 26 22.92 50.44 12.49
C GLN A 26 22.54 50.91 11.08
N LYS A 27 22.19 52.19 10.95
CA LYS A 27 22.10 52.84 9.64
C LYS A 27 23.49 53.04 9.08
N PHE A 28 23.79 52.38 7.97
CA PHE A 28 25.08 52.50 7.29
C PHE A 28 25.31 53.95 6.83
N ASN A 29 26.52 54.45 7.05
CA ASN A 29 26.89 55.81 6.63
C ASN A 29 26.92 55.86 5.09
N ALA A 30 26.24 56.84 4.48
CA ALA A 30 26.18 57.00 3.03
C ALA A 30 27.56 57.18 2.35
N LEU A 31 28.61 57.40 3.14
CA LEU A 31 29.98 57.65 2.72
C LEU A 31 30.87 56.39 2.57
N THR A 32 30.42 55.18 2.95
CA THR A 32 31.28 53.96 2.93
C THR A 32 31.42 53.31 1.54
N PHE A 33 30.56 53.65 0.59
CA PHE A 33 30.57 53.14 -0.79
C PHE A 33 30.55 54.33 -1.77
N TYR A 34 31.68 55.04 -1.89
CA TYR A 34 31.81 56.25 -2.72
C TYR A 34 32.76 56.01 -3.89
N ASP A 35 32.39 56.46 -5.09
CA ASP A 35 33.17 56.32 -6.34
C ASP A 35 34.32 57.35 -6.48
N ASN A 36 34.41 58.32 -5.56
CA ASN A 36 35.39 59.42 -5.62
C ASN A 36 35.25 60.35 -6.84
N ILE A 37 34.04 60.47 -7.43
CA ILE A 37 33.77 61.30 -8.62
C ILE A 37 33.05 62.62 -8.20
N THR A 38 33.26 63.75 -8.88
CA THR A 38 32.56 65.05 -8.66
C THR A 38 31.18 65.14 -9.34
N ASN A 39 30.15 65.59 -8.60
CA ASN A 39 28.73 65.35 -8.91
C ASN A 39 28.13 66.39 -9.87
N ASP A 40 28.14 66.07 -11.17
CA ASP A 40 27.65 66.94 -12.25
C ASP A 40 26.24 66.56 -12.78
N GLY A 41 25.45 65.78 -12.02
CA GLY A 41 24.05 65.47 -12.34
C GLY A 41 23.82 64.26 -13.28
N SER A 42 24.83 63.40 -13.47
CA SER A 42 24.73 62.14 -14.21
C SER A 42 24.46 60.93 -13.28
N LEU A 43 23.83 59.87 -13.82
CA LEU A 43 23.60 58.58 -13.13
C LEU A 43 24.95 57.92 -12.81
N ARG A 44 25.22 57.67 -11.52
CA ARG A 44 26.42 56.97 -11.03
C ARG A 44 26.08 55.59 -10.52
N LEU A 45 27.08 54.70 -10.55
CA LEU A 45 26.97 53.31 -10.12
C LEU A 45 26.47 53.15 -8.66
N PHE A 46 26.82 54.07 -7.76
CA PHE A 46 26.45 54.00 -6.33
C PHE A 46 25.35 54.98 -5.89
N ASN A 47 24.91 55.86 -6.80
CA ASN A 47 23.72 56.70 -6.61
C ASN A 47 22.49 56.16 -7.36
N LEU A 48 22.69 55.09 -8.14
CA LEU A 48 21.65 54.41 -8.95
C LEU A 48 20.45 53.95 -8.13
N LEU A 49 20.67 53.58 -6.86
CA LEU A 49 19.65 53.09 -5.94
C LEU A 49 19.25 54.13 -4.88
N ASP A 50 19.58 55.42 -5.06
CA ASP A 50 19.27 56.48 -4.08
C ASP A 50 17.76 56.64 -3.84
N GLU A 51 16.96 56.44 -4.90
CA GLU A 51 15.49 56.44 -4.82
C GLU A 51 14.92 55.13 -4.21
N TYR A 52 15.78 54.15 -3.92
CA TYR A 52 15.44 52.81 -3.42
C TYR A 52 16.30 52.46 -2.19
N PRO A 53 16.13 53.18 -1.07
CA PRO A 53 17.04 53.13 0.08
C PRO A 53 17.18 51.75 0.72
N SER A 54 16.13 50.91 0.70
CA SER A 54 16.19 49.56 1.26
C SER A 54 17.07 48.61 0.43
N LEU A 55 17.03 48.75 -0.89
CA LEU A 55 17.88 47.99 -1.82
C LEU A 55 19.32 48.50 -1.76
N LYS A 56 19.52 49.81 -1.56
CA LYS A 56 20.84 50.42 -1.43
C LYS A 56 21.57 50.00 -0.16
N ALA A 57 20.86 49.91 0.97
CA ALA A 57 21.46 49.64 2.27
C ALA A 57 22.18 48.27 2.35
N GLY A 58 21.66 47.25 1.66
CA GLY A 58 22.34 45.96 1.51
C GLY A 58 23.76 46.11 0.97
N PHE A 59 23.94 46.85 -0.12
CA PHE A 59 25.26 47.09 -0.70
C PHE A 59 26.15 47.99 0.17
N GLN A 60 25.58 48.93 0.92
CA GLN A 60 26.34 49.84 1.81
C GLN A 60 26.95 49.12 3.03
N SER A 61 26.39 47.98 3.42
CA SER A 61 26.91 47.14 4.51
C SER A 61 28.20 46.40 4.13
N LEU A 62 28.42 46.16 2.84
CA LEU A 62 29.56 45.41 2.34
C LEU A 62 30.83 46.28 2.38
N GLN A 63 31.98 45.62 2.57
CA GLN A 63 33.28 46.28 2.47
C GLN A 63 33.74 46.28 1.01
N PRO A 64 33.96 47.46 0.38
CA PRO A 64 34.34 47.53 -1.03
C PRO A 64 35.57 46.69 -1.39
N GLU A 65 36.62 46.71 -0.55
CA GLU A 65 37.85 45.95 -0.78
C GLU A 65 37.59 44.44 -0.78
N GLN A 66 36.87 43.92 0.22
CA GLN A 66 36.54 42.48 0.28
C GLN A 66 35.58 42.06 -0.83
N PHE A 67 34.57 42.88 -1.14
CA PHE A 67 33.69 42.67 -2.28
C PHE A 67 34.48 42.47 -3.58
N ASN A 68 35.43 43.36 -3.82
CA ASN A 68 36.27 43.33 -5.02
C ASN A 68 37.22 42.12 -5.04
N LEU A 69 37.87 41.82 -3.91
CA LEU A 69 38.78 40.68 -3.78
C LEU A 69 38.05 39.35 -3.99
N ARG A 70 36.85 39.19 -3.42
CA ARG A 70 36.04 37.97 -3.53
C ARG A 70 35.46 37.80 -4.93
N LEU A 71 35.01 38.89 -5.55
CA LEU A 71 34.54 38.87 -6.94
C LEU A 71 35.69 38.51 -7.90
N ASP A 72 36.86 39.14 -7.76
CA ASP A 72 38.04 38.85 -8.58
C ASP A 72 38.52 37.39 -8.38
N SER A 73 38.62 36.93 -7.13
CA SER A 73 38.97 35.53 -6.81
C SER A 73 38.00 34.53 -7.47
N SER A 74 36.69 34.82 -7.44
CA SER A 74 35.65 33.99 -8.07
C SER A 74 35.79 33.96 -9.60
N MET A 75 36.01 35.14 -10.20
CA MET A 75 36.12 35.31 -11.64
C MET A 75 37.43 34.71 -12.19
N ARG A 76 38.49 34.53 -11.38
CA ARG A 76 39.73 33.84 -11.77
C ARG A 76 39.64 32.31 -11.79
N LYS A 77 38.59 31.71 -11.24
CA LYS A 77 38.39 30.25 -11.24
C LYS A 77 38.05 29.68 -12.62
N PRO A 78 37.08 30.24 -13.39
CA PRO A 78 36.84 29.83 -14.77
C PRO A 78 37.97 30.27 -15.70
N ALA A 79 38.06 29.65 -16.88
CA ALA A 79 39.04 30.10 -17.87
C ALA A 79 38.65 31.47 -18.43
N ARG A 80 39.65 32.26 -18.84
CA ARG A 80 39.46 33.62 -19.37
C ARG A 80 38.41 33.70 -20.50
N LYS A 81 38.41 32.72 -21.41
CA LYS A 81 37.43 32.62 -22.50
C LYS A 81 35.98 32.49 -22.00
N ASP A 82 35.78 31.83 -20.87
CA ASP A 82 34.47 31.60 -20.27
C ASP A 82 33.96 32.87 -19.57
N ILE A 83 34.86 33.70 -19.05
CA ILE A 83 34.52 35.05 -18.56
C ILE A 83 34.10 35.94 -19.73
N THR A 84 34.89 35.97 -20.82
CA THR A 84 34.54 36.71 -22.03
C THR A 84 33.17 36.30 -22.57
N GLY A 85 32.90 34.99 -22.67
CA GLY A 85 31.61 34.49 -23.11
C GLY A 85 30.46 34.83 -22.16
N PHE A 86 30.70 34.78 -20.84
CA PHE A 86 29.71 35.19 -19.83
C PHE A 86 29.36 36.70 -19.93
N LEU A 87 30.34 37.55 -20.20
CA LEU A 87 30.14 38.98 -20.40
C LEU A 87 29.35 39.25 -21.70
N ARG A 88 29.65 38.52 -22.79
CA ARG A 88 28.91 38.61 -24.06
C ARG A 88 27.46 38.20 -23.92
N VAL A 89 27.18 37.07 -23.26
CA VAL A 89 25.80 36.63 -23.04
C VAL A 89 25.03 37.56 -22.11
N SER A 90 25.71 38.12 -21.10
CA SER A 90 25.15 39.13 -20.23
C SER A 90 24.81 40.41 -21.00
N SER A 91 25.61 40.81 -21.99
CA SER A 91 25.26 41.89 -22.91
C SER A 91 24.04 41.53 -23.77
N ASP A 92 24.11 40.39 -24.46
CA ASP A 92 23.09 39.93 -25.39
C ASP A 92 21.72 39.83 -24.71
N MET A 93 21.63 39.19 -23.57
CA MET A 93 20.36 39.08 -22.84
C MET A 93 19.81 40.45 -22.38
N LEU A 94 20.62 41.53 -22.27
CA LEU A 94 20.19 42.86 -21.77
C LEU A 94 19.72 43.74 -22.92
N LEU A 95 20.41 43.62 -24.06
CA LEU A 95 20.21 44.45 -25.24
C LEU A 95 19.22 43.85 -26.24
N LYS A 96 19.20 42.51 -26.39
CA LYS A 96 18.36 41.81 -27.38
C LYS A 96 16.91 41.73 -26.92
N PRO A 97 15.93 42.26 -27.69
CA PRO A 97 14.51 42.10 -27.39
C PRO A 97 14.07 40.63 -27.32
N GLU A 98 14.73 39.75 -28.07
CA GLU A 98 14.46 38.31 -28.11
C GLU A 98 14.67 37.64 -26.74
N ALA A 99 15.47 38.25 -25.85
CA ALA A 99 15.68 37.75 -24.50
C ALA A 99 14.47 38.00 -23.57
N ARG A 100 13.52 38.88 -23.94
CA ARG A 100 12.30 39.19 -23.16
C ARG A 100 12.50 39.63 -21.70
N VAL A 101 13.72 40.00 -21.29
CA VAL A 101 14.02 40.35 -19.87
C VAL A 101 13.06 41.39 -19.29
N ARG A 102 12.71 42.43 -20.08
CA ARG A 102 11.82 43.51 -19.62
C ARG A 102 10.38 43.04 -19.45
N GLU A 103 9.85 42.32 -20.44
CA GLU A 103 8.53 41.71 -20.39
C GLU A 103 8.40 40.75 -19.21
N SER A 104 9.46 40.00 -18.95
CA SER A 104 9.53 39.08 -17.82
C SER A 104 9.56 39.83 -16.48
N LEU A 105 10.35 40.90 -16.34
CA LEU A 105 10.36 41.75 -15.14
C LEU A 105 9.01 42.42 -14.85
N LEU A 106 8.25 42.80 -15.89
CA LEU A 106 6.87 43.30 -15.72
C LEU A 106 5.94 42.20 -15.17
N LYS A 107 6.07 40.96 -15.65
CA LYS A 107 5.33 39.82 -15.10
C LYS A 107 5.77 39.49 -13.66
N ALA A 108 7.05 39.69 -13.33
CA ALA A 108 7.56 39.62 -11.95
C ALA A 108 6.86 40.62 -11.04
N ASN A 109 6.73 41.85 -11.52
CA ASN A 109 6.05 42.92 -10.81
C ASN A 109 4.58 42.57 -10.55
N VAL A 110 3.89 41.98 -11.53
CA VAL A 110 2.54 41.45 -11.33
C VAL A 110 2.49 40.39 -10.22
N LEU A 111 3.50 39.50 -10.12
CA LEU A 111 3.60 38.56 -9.02
C LEU A 111 3.85 39.26 -7.67
N ILE A 112 4.72 40.26 -7.63
CA ILE A 112 4.97 41.08 -6.42
C ILE A 112 3.68 41.75 -5.95
N HIS A 113 2.88 42.33 -6.84
CA HIS A 113 1.57 42.87 -6.51
C HIS A 113 0.62 41.80 -5.98
N ARG A 114 0.55 40.62 -6.59
CA ARG A 114 -0.29 39.51 -6.07
C ARG A 114 0.11 39.09 -4.66
N LEU A 115 1.40 39.13 -4.33
CA LEU A 115 1.89 38.81 -3.00
C LEU A 115 1.53 39.92 -2.00
N LYS A 116 1.77 41.19 -2.34
CA LYS A 116 1.50 42.35 -1.48
C LYS A 116 0.01 42.54 -1.21
N ASP A 117 -0.81 42.44 -2.25
CA ASP A 117 -2.25 42.63 -2.22
C ASP A 117 -3.00 41.31 -1.92
N ALA A 118 -2.30 40.32 -1.36
CA ALA A 118 -2.88 39.02 -1.03
C ALA A 118 -4.05 39.18 -0.02
N PRO A 119 -5.10 38.36 -0.16
CA PRO A 119 -6.31 38.49 0.65
C PRO A 119 -6.03 38.35 2.15
N SER A 120 -6.86 39.02 2.96
CA SER A 120 -6.83 38.97 4.43
C SER A 120 -5.51 39.44 5.07
N GLY A 121 -4.76 40.32 4.41
CA GLY A 121 -3.48 40.82 4.94
C GLY A 121 -2.43 39.72 5.08
N ALA A 122 -2.48 38.69 4.23
CA ALA A 122 -1.59 37.53 4.31
C ALA A 122 -0.11 37.87 4.24
N PHE A 123 0.26 38.90 3.46
CA PHE A 123 1.64 39.35 3.39
C PHE A 123 2.11 39.90 4.74
N GLU A 124 1.37 40.83 5.34
CA GLU A 124 1.69 41.40 6.66
C GLU A 124 1.72 40.33 7.76
N GLY A 125 0.82 39.34 7.67
CA GLY A 125 0.76 38.23 8.62
C GLY A 125 1.93 37.24 8.54
N ILE A 126 2.65 37.14 7.42
CA ILE A 126 3.81 36.24 7.27
C ILE A 126 5.15 36.93 7.52
N LEU A 127 5.21 38.27 7.45
CA LEU A 127 6.44 39.04 7.65
C LEU A 127 7.20 38.66 8.94
N PRO A 128 6.56 38.48 10.11
CA PRO A 128 7.28 38.11 11.33
C PRO A 128 8.02 36.78 11.20
N TRP A 129 7.49 35.82 10.44
CA TRP A 129 8.16 34.55 10.18
C TRP A 129 9.31 34.70 9.17
N LEU A 130 9.09 35.46 8.10
CA LEU A 130 10.14 35.75 7.12
C LEU A 130 11.33 36.47 7.76
N GLU A 131 11.09 37.39 8.70
CA GLU A 131 12.17 38.06 9.46
C GLU A 131 12.90 37.08 10.39
N ARG A 132 12.23 36.07 10.96
CA ARG A 132 12.90 35.00 11.72
C ARG A 132 13.75 34.12 10.81
N ILE A 133 13.28 33.79 9.60
CA ILE A 133 14.08 33.06 8.60
C ILE A 133 15.32 33.87 8.20
N ARG A 134 15.16 35.18 8.03
CA ARG A 134 16.26 36.10 7.71
C ARG A 134 17.34 36.14 8.79
N GLN A 135 16.99 35.89 10.05
CA GLN A 135 17.93 35.77 11.18
C GLN A 135 18.54 34.36 11.33
N TYR A 136 18.10 33.39 10.55
CA TYR A 136 18.57 32.01 10.65
C TYR A 136 20.06 31.91 10.31
N PRO A 137 20.90 31.25 11.13
CA PRO A 137 22.35 31.17 10.90
C PRO A 137 22.74 30.32 9.69
N GLY A 138 21.83 29.49 9.17
CA GLY A 138 22.09 28.66 8.00
C GLY A 138 22.06 29.42 6.69
N LYS A 139 22.73 28.87 5.69
CA LYS A 139 22.91 29.46 4.36
C LYS A 139 21.68 29.25 3.47
N VAL A 140 20.62 30.03 3.73
CA VAL A 140 19.27 29.83 3.15
C VAL A 140 19.29 29.86 1.63
N VAL A 141 19.83 30.92 1.00
CA VAL A 141 19.82 31.07 -0.47
C VAL A 141 20.61 29.95 -1.14
N ARG A 142 21.79 29.62 -0.59
CA ARG A 142 22.67 28.62 -1.18
C ARG A 142 22.09 27.21 -1.10
N ASN A 143 21.43 26.88 0.01
CA ASN A 143 20.87 25.55 0.23
C ASN A 143 19.45 25.38 -0.34
N LEU A 144 18.72 26.47 -0.57
CA LEU A 144 17.46 26.46 -1.33
C LEU A 144 17.66 26.53 -2.85
N SER A 145 18.89 26.76 -3.31
CA SER A 145 19.19 26.71 -4.75
C SER A 145 18.98 25.29 -5.29
N PRO A 146 18.17 25.12 -6.36
CA PRO A 146 17.97 23.82 -6.99
C PRO A 146 19.22 23.32 -7.75
N ILE A 147 20.26 24.15 -7.88
CA ILE A 147 21.54 23.76 -8.46
C ILE A 147 22.61 23.87 -7.37
N SER A 148 23.18 22.72 -7.01
CA SER A 148 24.29 22.63 -6.07
C SER A 148 25.61 23.08 -6.70
N GLN A 149 26.55 23.50 -5.85
CA GLN A 149 27.93 23.79 -6.25
C GLN A 149 28.56 22.58 -6.98
N SER A 150 28.34 21.38 -6.48
CA SER A 150 28.81 20.13 -7.09
C SER A 150 28.22 19.91 -8.48
N ALA A 151 26.95 20.26 -8.70
CA ALA A 151 26.31 20.18 -10.01
C ALA A 151 26.95 21.15 -11.02
N LEU A 152 27.30 22.37 -10.60
CA LEU A 152 27.97 23.35 -11.45
C LEU A 152 29.37 22.88 -11.85
N ILE A 153 30.14 22.35 -10.89
CA ILE A 153 31.46 21.76 -11.14
C ILE A 153 31.36 20.61 -12.16
N TYR A 154 30.40 19.70 -11.95
CA TYR A 154 30.20 18.57 -12.86
C TYR A 154 29.84 19.01 -14.28
N LEU A 155 28.91 19.96 -14.44
CA LEU A 155 28.48 20.43 -15.76
C LEU A 155 29.63 21.08 -16.54
N TYR A 156 30.41 21.93 -15.87
CA TYR A 156 31.51 22.66 -16.49
C TYR A 156 32.65 21.73 -16.93
N ASN A 157 32.95 20.71 -16.12
CA ASN A 157 34.02 19.76 -16.39
C ASN A 157 33.62 18.67 -17.40
N THR A 158 32.34 18.28 -17.46
CA THR A 158 31.88 17.16 -18.29
C THR A 158 31.52 17.57 -19.71
N PHE A 159 30.81 18.69 -19.89
CA PHE A 159 30.29 19.09 -21.20
C PHE A 159 31.24 20.07 -21.91
N ASN A 160 31.45 19.88 -23.21
CA ASN A 160 32.14 20.85 -24.04
C ASN A 160 31.19 22.01 -24.46
N THR A 161 31.70 23.03 -25.16
CA THR A 161 30.90 24.20 -25.53
C THR A 161 29.73 23.86 -26.44
N ALA A 162 29.95 23.02 -27.47
CA ALA A 162 28.92 22.64 -28.43
C ALA A 162 27.84 21.76 -27.79
N ASP A 163 28.24 20.82 -26.92
CA ASP A 163 27.32 19.97 -26.18
C ASP A 163 26.45 20.82 -25.24
N THR A 164 27.05 21.78 -24.53
CA THR A 164 26.32 22.65 -23.61
C THR A 164 25.31 23.53 -24.35
N GLU A 165 25.70 24.08 -25.50
CA GLU A 165 24.80 24.86 -26.36
C GLU A 165 23.61 24.02 -26.84
N THR A 166 23.87 22.80 -27.28
CA THR A 166 22.83 21.86 -27.71
C THR A 166 21.87 21.55 -26.56
N LYS A 167 22.39 21.24 -25.36
CA LYS A 167 21.58 20.96 -24.16
C LYS A 167 20.72 22.15 -23.72
N TYR A 168 21.20 23.38 -23.91
CA TYR A 168 20.41 24.59 -23.66
C TYR A 168 19.29 24.72 -24.70
N LYS A 169 19.59 24.55 -26.00
CA LYS A 169 18.57 24.59 -27.06
C LYS A 169 17.49 23.51 -26.87
N GLU A 170 17.88 22.28 -26.58
CA GLU A 170 16.97 21.16 -26.26
C GLU A 170 16.03 21.52 -25.10
N LEU A 171 16.56 22.13 -24.05
CA LEU A 171 15.75 22.58 -22.91
C LEU A 171 14.74 23.66 -23.31
N ALA A 172 15.17 24.67 -24.08
CA ALA A 172 14.26 25.72 -24.53
C ALA A 172 13.13 25.12 -25.36
N ASN A 173 13.44 24.14 -26.20
CA ASN A 173 12.44 23.46 -27.01
C ASN A 173 11.49 22.62 -26.14
N ALA A 174 12.00 21.88 -25.17
CA ALA A 174 11.18 21.08 -24.25
C ALA A 174 10.19 21.95 -23.45
N LEU A 175 10.59 23.14 -23.00
CA LEU A 175 9.70 24.04 -22.27
C LEU A 175 8.65 24.74 -23.16
N LYS A 176 8.87 24.78 -24.48
CA LYS A 176 7.91 25.26 -25.49
C LYS A 176 7.01 24.15 -26.01
N ASP A 177 7.23 22.92 -25.59
CA ASP A 177 6.46 21.76 -26.03
C ASP A 177 4.99 21.92 -25.60
N PRO A 178 4.01 21.74 -26.51
CA PRO A 178 2.59 21.77 -26.17
C PRO A 178 2.21 20.90 -24.98
N ASP A 179 2.78 19.70 -24.87
CA ASP A 179 2.45 18.74 -23.80
C ASP A 179 2.97 19.25 -22.45
N MET A 180 4.15 19.89 -22.45
CA MET A 180 4.71 20.53 -21.25
C MET A 180 3.92 21.76 -20.82
N ILE A 181 3.38 22.53 -21.79
CA ILE A 181 2.50 23.67 -21.49
C ILE A 181 1.22 23.17 -20.82
N GLU A 182 0.58 22.14 -21.38
CA GLU A 182 -0.62 21.55 -20.80
C GLU A 182 -0.35 21.02 -19.38
N LEU A 183 0.75 20.29 -19.18
CA LEU A 183 1.15 19.81 -17.85
C LEU A 183 1.29 20.94 -16.83
N PHE A 184 1.95 22.04 -17.19
CA PHE A 184 2.08 23.18 -16.28
C PHE A 184 0.75 23.87 -16.00
N GLN A 185 -0.14 23.96 -16.99
CA GLN A 185 -1.50 24.48 -16.79
C GLN A 185 -2.34 23.56 -15.88
N ASP A 186 -2.20 22.25 -16.01
CA ASP A 186 -2.87 21.28 -15.14
C ASP A 186 -2.35 21.36 -13.70
N LEU A 187 -1.03 21.45 -13.51
CA LEU A 187 -0.43 21.65 -12.18
C LEU A 187 -0.90 22.95 -11.54
N GLU A 188 -0.88 24.06 -12.29
CA GLU A 188 -1.39 25.35 -11.82
C GLU A 188 -2.88 25.28 -11.49
N THR A 189 -3.66 24.53 -12.28
CA THR A 189 -5.07 24.26 -12.02
C THR A 189 -5.28 23.51 -10.71
N ILE A 190 -4.50 22.46 -10.46
CA ILE A 190 -4.58 21.67 -9.23
C ILE A 190 -4.22 22.53 -8.02
N LEU A 191 -3.14 23.30 -8.10
CA LEU A 191 -2.71 24.19 -7.01
C LEU A 191 -3.75 25.28 -6.71
N HIS A 192 -4.27 25.93 -7.75
CA HIS A 192 -5.33 26.93 -7.60
C HIS A 192 -6.61 26.35 -6.96
N LYS A 193 -7.02 25.15 -7.38
CA LYS A 193 -8.17 24.44 -6.78
C LYS A 193 -7.92 24.11 -5.31
N SER A 194 -6.77 23.51 -5.00
CA SER A 194 -6.41 23.06 -3.65
C SER A 194 -6.22 24.21 -2.66
N LEU A 195 -5.62 25.33 -3.11
CA LEU A 195 -5.25 26.42 -2.23
C LEU A 195 -6.32 27.51 -2.12
N VAL A 196 -7.19 27.66 -3.14
CA VAL A 196 -8.14 28.78 -3.20
C VAL A 196 -9.60 28.36 -3.40
N GLN A 197 -9.92 27.53 -4.41
CA GLN A 197 -11.32 27.25 -4.74
C GLN A 197 -12.01 26.28 -3.78
N ASN A 198 -11.29 25.27 -3.30
CA ASN A 198 -11.85 24.21 -2.46
C ASN A 198 -11.46 24.40 -0.99
N ALA A 199 -12.41 24.86 -0.18
CA ALA A 199 -12.19 25.13 1.24
C ALA A 199 -11.79 23.89 2.05
N ASN A 200 -12.30 22.71 1.70
CA ASN A 200 -11.97 21.45 2.39
C ASN A 200 -10.56 20.97 2.04
N ALA A 201 -10.21 20.99 0.74
CA ALA A 201 -8.84 20.67 0.32
C ALA A 201 -7.84 21.64 0.96
N ARG A 202 -8.20 22.93 1.02
CA ARG A 202 -7.41 23.96 1.68
C ARG A 202 -7.22 23.69 3.18
N SER A 203 -8.30 23.45 3.91
CA SER A 203 -8.24 23.09 5.33
C SER A 203 -7.43 21.79 5.55
N GLY A 204 -7.48 20.86 4.60
CA GLY A 204 -6.69 19.65 4.59
C GLY A 204 -5.19 19.90 4.48
N VAL A 205 -4.76 20.70 3.50
CA VAL A 205 -3.35 21.12 3.34
C VAL A 205 -2.86 21.86 4.58
N GLU A 206 -3.66 22.75 5.14
CA GLU A 206 -3.35 23.46 6.38
C GLU A 206 -3.15 22.50 7.56
N SER A 207 -4.00 21.49 7.71
CA SER A 207 -3.91 20.50 8.78
C SER A 207 -2.68 19.60 8.62
N ILE A 208 -2.32 19.22 7.39
CA ILE A 208 -1.07 18.48 7.11
C ILE A 208 0.14 19.30 7.55
N LEU A 209 0.22 20.56 7.13
CA LEU A 209 1.35 21.43 7.49
C LEU A 209 1.44 21.64 9.00
N LYS A 210 0.31 21.93 9.66
CA LYS A 210 0.25 22.06 11.14
C LYS A 210 0.67 20.79 11.84
N GLY A 211 0.25 19.62 11.36
CA GLY A 211 0.67 18.33 11.89
C GLY A 211 2.17 18.10 11.73
N MET A 212 2.74 18.41 10.56
CA MET A 212 4.17 18.22 10.29
C MET A 212 5.09 19.09 11.14
N ILE A 213 4.65 20.29 11.53
CA ILE A 213 5.42 21.18 12.40
C ILE A 213 5.10 21.00 13.89
N ASP A 214 4.07 20.24 14.23
CA ASP A 214 3.66 20.02 15.63
C ASP A 214 4.83 19.45 16.43
N PRO A 215 5.17 20.02 17.61
CA PRO A 215 6.34 19.61 18.39
C PRO A 215 6.39 18.11 18.69
N THR A 216 5.22 17.45 18.77
CA THR A 216 5.15 16.02 19.04
C THR A 216 5.65 15.16 17.87
N LEU A 217 5.54 15.63 16.62
CA LEU A 217 6.05 14.96 15.42
C LEU A 217 7.40 15.50 14.94
N SER A 218 7.70 16.76 15.23
CA SER A 218 8.84 17.47 14.65
C SER A 218 10.11 17.49 15.50
N ALA A 219 10.00 17.38 16.84
CA ALA A 219 11.11 17.64 17.76
C ALA A 219 12.31 16.69 17.58
N ASP A 220 12.07 15.41 17.28
CA ASP A 220 13.14 14.41 17.08
C ASP A 220 13.58 14.24 15.62
N ARG A 221 12.95 14.97 14.69
CA ARG A 221 13.18 14.92 13.24
C ARG A 221 13.03 13.53 12.61
N VAL A 222 12.51 12.53 13.33
CA VAL A 222 12.40 11.16 12.83
C VAL A 222 11.44 11.13 11.64
N LEU A 223 10.27 11.75 11.77
CA LEU A 223 9.28 11.82 10.68
C LEU A 223 9.84 12.54 9.45
N LYS A 224 10.52 13.68 9.65
CA LYS A 224 11.19 14.43 8.59
C LYS A 224 12.19 13.55 7.85
N ASN A 225 13.06 12.86 8.58
CA ASN A 225 14.06 11.98 7.99
C ASN A 225 13.41 10.82 7.22
N GLN A 226 12.32 10.23 7.75
CA GLN A 226 11.60 9.18 7.03
C GLN A 226 10.90 9.70 5.77
N MET A 227 10.32 10.90 5.78
CA MET A 227 9.74 11.51 4.58
C MET A 227 10.81 11.76 3.50
N ILE A 228 11.96 12.30 3.88
CA ILE A 228 13.09 12.50 2.96
C ILE A 228 13.62 11.16 2.46
N ASN A 229 13.73 10.15 3.32
CA ASN A 229 14.12 8.80 2.92
C ASN A 229 13.12 8.22 1.90
N LEU A 230 11.81 8.34 2.14
CA LEU A 230 10.78 7.86 1.22
C LEU A 230 10.91 8.49 -0.17
N ILE A 231 11.06 9.81 -0.25
CA ILE A 231 11.27 10.53 -1.52
C ILE A 231 12.58 10.06 -2.18
N ALA A 232 13.64 9.90 -1.38
CA ALA A 232 14.93 9.44 -1.89
C ALA A 232 14.89 8.01 -2.44
N GLU A 233 14.17 7.11 -1.79
CA GLU A 233 14.02 5.71 -2.22
C GLU A 233 13.23 5.59 -3.55
N ILE A 234 12.34 6.54 -3.85
CA ILE A 234 11.72 6.64 -5.19
C ILE A 234 12.81 6.91 -6.23
N GLY A 235 13.73 7.85 -5.98
CA GLY A 235 14.87 8.08 -6.87
C GLY A 235 15.80 6.88 -6.98
N ASN A 236 16.11 6.25 -5.85
CA ASN A 236 16.97 5.07 -5.79
C ASN A 236 16.36 3.88 -6.55
N THR A 237 15.02 3.76 -6.60
CA THR A 237 14.31 2.74 -7.40
C THR A 237 14.73 2.82 -8.87
N PHE A 238 14.77 4.03 -9.44
CA PHE A 238 15.20 4.23 -10.82
C PHE A 238 16.73 4.20 -11.00
N GLY A 239 17.49 4.09 -9.92
CA GLY A 239 18.92 3.74 -9.92
C GLY A 239 19.19 2.24 -9.92
N GLN A 240 18.20 1.41 -9.56
CA GLN A 240 18.33 -0.04 -9.56
C GLN A 240 18.24 -0.63 -10.97
N ARG A 241 18.64 -1.91 -11.08
CA ARG A 241 18.46 -2.74 -12.28
C ARG A 241 17.53 -3.90 -11.96
N ALA A 242 16.71 -4.30 -12.92
CA ALA A 242 15.69 -5.34 -12.79
C ALA A 242 16.18 -6.70 -13.33
N GLY A 243 15.52 -7.77 -12.91
CA GLY A 243 15.82 -9.16 -13.29
C GLY A 243 16.76 -9.87 -12.31
N PHE A 244 16.93 -11.18 -12.49
CA PHE A 244 17.72 -12.05 -11.59
C PHE A 244 19.21 -11.74 -11.55
N SER A 245 19.76 -11.36 -12.70
CA SER A 245 21.18 -10.98 -12.85
C SER A 245 21.35 -9.46 -13.02
N ASP A 246 20.35 -8.68 -12.61
CA ASP A 246 20.37 -7.21 -12.71
C ASP A 246 20.69 -6.71 -14.13
N PHE A 247 20.18 -7.43 -15.14
CA PHE A 247 20.54 -7.21 -16.55
C PHE A 247 19.79 -6.02 -17.16
N LYS A 248 18.58 -5.69 -16.68
CA LYS A 248 17.72 -4.66 -17.27
C LYS A 248 17.81 -3.34 -16.50
N SER A 249 18.02 -2.22 -17.18
CA SER A 249 17.97 -0.89 -16.57
C SER A 249 16.53 -0.44 -16.30
N SER A 250 16.38 0.52 -15.38
CA SER A 250 15.10 1.13 -15.03
C SER A 250 14.39 1.79 -16.22
N ASP A 251 15.14 2.33 -17.19
CA ASP A 251 14.61 2.91 -18.42
C ASP A 251 13.85 1.87 -19.26
N THR A 252 14.45 0.69 -19.42
CA THR A 252 13.95 -0.40 -20.25
C THR A 252 12.77 -1.05 -19.54
N ALA A 253 12.82 -1.18 -18.21
CA ALA A 253 11.70 -1.66 -17.43
C ALA A 253 10.47 -0.73 -17.54
N LEU A 254 10.67 0.59 -17.57
CA LEU A 254 9.58 1.56 -17.76
C LEU A 254 9.00 1.48 -19.19
N LYS A 255 9.85 1.40 -20.21
CA LYS A 255 9.41 1.24 -21.61
C LYS A 255 8.62 -0.05 -21.79
N ASP A 256 9.11 -1.17 -21.26
CA ASP A 256 8.43 -2.46 -21.29
C ASP A 256 7.09 -2.44 -20.53
N LEU A 257 6.99 -1.67 -19.44
CA LEU A 257 5.73 -1.47 -18.71
C LEU A 257 4.69 -0.79 -19.61
N ILE A 258 5.06 0.30 -20.30
CA ILE A 258 4.16 1.02 -21.21
C ILE A 258 3.67 0.10 -22.32
N VAL A 259 4.58 -0.67 -22.96
CA VAL A 259 4.23 -1.64 -24.00
C VAL A 259 3.27 -2.71 -23.47
N ASN A 260 3.48 -3.23 -22.26
CA ASN A 260 2.58 -4.23 -21.69
C ASN A 260 1.22 -3.65 -21.28
N LEU A 261 1.17 -2.44 -20.74
CA LEU A 261 -0.09 -1.80 -20.40
C LEU A 261 -0.92 -1.53 -21.65
N GLU A 262 -0.29 -1.09 -22.75
CA GLU A 262 -0.97 -0.97 -24.05
C GLU A 262 -1.48 -2.33 -24.53
N LYS A 263 -0.59 -3.33 -24.63
CA LYS A 263 -0.91 -4.65 -25.16
C LYS A 263 -2.09 -5.34 -24.47
N TYR A 264 -2.18 -5.24 -23.14
CA TYR A 264 -3.14 -5.99 -22.31
C TYR A 264 -4.29 -5.14 -21.74
N TYR A 265 -4.13 -3.82 -21.55
CA TYR A 265 -5.06 -2.98 -20.77
C TYR A 265 -5.63 -1.78 -21.54
N THR A 266 -5.31 -1.58 -22.82
CA THR A 266 -5.89 -0.48 -23.63
C THR A 266 -6.68 -0.96 -24.85
N PRO A 267 -7.75 -0.24 -25.24
CA PRO A 267 -8.41 -0.44 -26.53
C PRO A 267 -7.43 -0.19 -27.68
N GLY A 268 -7.18 -1.22 -28.49
CA GLY A 268 -6.15 -1.20 -29.55
C GLY A 268 -5.11 -2.30 -29.36
N GLY A 269 -4.85 -2.66 -28.10
CA GLY A 269 -3.85 -3.64 -27.70
C GLY A 269 -4.03 -5.01 -28.32
N ALA A 270 -2.92 -5.61 -28.74
CA ALA A 270 -2.92 -6.88 -29.46
C ALA A 270 -3.62 -8.02 -28.71
N VAL A 271 -3.51 -8.08 -27.38
CA VAL A 271 -4.18 -9.10 -26.54
C VAL A 271 -5.55 -8.60 -26.08
N TYR A 272 -5.64 -7.34 -25.67
CA TYR A 272 -6.91 -6.75 -25.24
C TYR A 272 -8.01 -6.89 -26.31
N ASN A 273 -7.70 -6.60 -27.58
CA ASN A 273 -8.64 -6.68 -28.70
C ASN A 273 -8.71 -8.06 -29.37
N SER A 274 -7.87 -9.02 -28.97
CA SER A 274 -7.77 -10.33 -29.63
C SER A 274 -9.11 -11.07 -29.66
N GLY A 275 -9.60 -11.45 -30.84
CA GLY A 275 -10.86 -12.18 -31.01
C GLY A 275 -10.88 -13.55 -30.30
N SER A 276 -9.71 -14.13 -30.03
CA SER A 276 -9.55 -15.41 -29.34
C SER A 276 -9.46 -15.28 -27.81
N ILE A 277 -9.26 -14.08 -27.27
CA ILE A 277 -9.21 -13.81 -25.82
C ILE A 277 -10.22 -12.72 -25.47
N SER A 278 -11.35 -13.13 -24.89
CA SER A 278 -12.38 -12.19 -24.45
C SER A 278 -12.25 -11.77 -22.99
N ASP A 279 -11.32 -12.37 -22.22
CA ASP A 279 -11.14 -12.14 -20.78
C ASP A 279 -10.94 -10.66 -20.43
N TYR A 280 -10.12 -9.94 -21.19
CA TYR A 280 -9.79 -8.53 -20.94
C TYR A 280 -10.96 -7.56 -21.24
N ARG A 281 -11.94 -8.00 -22.02
CA ARG A 281 -13.11 -7.22 -22.45
C ARG A 281 -14.41 -7.68 -21.79
N ASP A 282 -14.31 -8.36 -20.64
CA ASP A 282 -15.49 -8.74 -19.85
C ASP A 282 -16.32 -7.49 -19.52
N THR A 283 -17.62 -7.54 -19.81
CA THR A 283 -18.52 -6.38 -19.64
C THR A 283 -18.80 -6.05 -18.18
N ASN A 284 -18.68 -7.02 -17.29
CA ASN A 284 -18.95 -6.86 -15.85
C ASN A 284 -17.68 -6.56 -15.06
N TYR A 285 -16.54 -7.09 -15.51
CA TYR A 285 -15.22 -6.85 -14.92
C TYR A 285 -14.22 -6.36 -15.97
N PRO A 286 -14.44 -5.17 -16.57
CA PRO A 286 -13.58 -4.66 -17.62
C PRO A 286 -12.15 -4.46 -17.12
N SER A 287 -11.19 -4.87 -17.93
CA SER A 287 -9.76 -4.75 -17.64
C SER A 287 -9.13 -3.53 -18.31
N ASP A 288 -9.92 -2.51 -18.65
CA ASP A 288 -9.35 -1.25 -19.17
C ASP A 288 -8.52 -0.56 -18.08
N PHE A 289 -7.35 -0.04 -18.45
CA PHE A 289 -6.42 0.67 -17.57
C PHE A 289 -7.11 1.72 -16.69
N SER A 290 -7.93 2.58 -17.30
CA SER A 290 -8.60 3.68 -16.62
C SER A 290 -9.62 3.17 -15.58
N ILE A 291 -10.34 2.10 -15.92
CA ILE A 291 -11.36 1.50 -15.06
C ILE A 291 -10.69 0.77 -13.88
N VAL A 292 -9.66 -0.03 -14.15
CA VAL A 292 -8.92 -0.76 -13.10
C VAL A 292 -8.33 0.22 -12.08
N LEU A 293 -7.67 1.29 -12.52
CA LEU A 293 -7.11 2.30 -11.61
C LEU A 293 -8.18 3.11 -10.87
N THR A 294 -9.30 3.41 -11.52
CA THR A 294 -10.43 4.09 -10.86
C THR A 294 -11.03 3.23 -9.74
N GLU A 295 -11.13 1.91 -9.94
CA GLU A 295 -11.58 1.00 -8.89
C GLU A 295 -10.56 0.80 -7.77
N VAL A 296 -9.28 0.64 -8.10
CA VAL A 296 -8.19 0.61 -7.11
C VAL A 296 -8.26 1.86 -6.23
N PHE A 297 -8.42 3.04 -6.84
CA PHE A 297 -8.61 4.29 -6.11
C PHE A 297 -9.86 4.28 -5.22
N ARG A 298 -10.99 3.78 -5.70
CA ARG A 298 -12.25 3.69 -4.95
C ARG A 298 -12.10 2.91 -3.63
N TYR A 299 -11.30 1.83 -3.63
CA TYR A 299 -11.08 1.00 -2.44
C TYR A 299 -9.89 1.46 -1.58
N LEU A 300 -8.86 2.08 -2.16
CA LEU A 300 -7.74 2.66 -1.40
C LEU A 300 -8.13 3.96 -0.68
N ARG A 301 -8.98 4.81 -1.29
CA ARG A 301 -9.34 6.12 -0.72
C ARG A 301 -9.89 6.00 0.71
N PRO A 302 -10.86 5.11 1.04
CA PRO A 302 -11.34 4.96 2.42
C PRO A 302 -10.30 4.43 3.41
N MET A 303 -9.25 3.72 2.95
CA MET A 303 -8.15 3.28 3.81
C MET A 303 -7.22 4.43 4.20
N LEU A 304 -7.06 5.42 3.32
CA LEU A 304 -6.24 6.61 3.52
C LEU A 304 -7.03 7.81 4.09
N ALA A 305 -8.36 7.78 3.95
CA ALA A 305 -9.28 8.81 4.41
C ALA A 305 -10.24 8.27 5.48
N LYS A 306 -11.47 8.80 5.51
CA LYS A 306 -12.54 8.31 6.39
C LYS A 306 -13.09 6.98 5.88
N GLY A 307 -13.29 6.02 6.79
CA GLY A 307 -13.77 4.67 6.46
C GLY A 307 -15.17 4.61 5.82
N GLY A 308 -16.02 5.61 6.09
CA GLY A 308 -17.27 5.83 5.37
C GLY A 308 -18.30 4.71 5.57
N VAL A 309 -18.89 4.23 4.47
CA VAL A 309 -20.00 3.26 4.52
C VAL A 309 -19.58 1.87 5.03
N TYR A 310 -18.28 1.55 4.94
CA TYR A 310 -17.74 0.22 5.24
C TYR A 310 -17.48 -0.02 6.73
N THR A 311 -17.24 1.04 7.50
CA THR A 311 -16.81 0.96 8.90
C THR A 311 -17.96 1.21 9.87
N LYS A 312 -17.83 0.67 11.10
CA LYS A 312 -18.76 0.92 12.21
C LYS A 312 -18.85 2.41 12.55
N ASP A 313 -17.70 3.07 12.74
CA ASP A 313 -17.61 4.53 12.79
C ASP A 313 -17.30 5.06 11.38
N PRO A 314 -18.23 5.77 10.71
CA PRO A 314 -18.00 6.30 9.37
C PRO A 314 -16.89 7.35 9.30
N ASN A 315 -16.55 8.01 10.41
CA ASN A 315 -15.53 9.06 10.47
C ASN A 315 -14.15 8.54 10.89
N VAL A 316 -14.00 7.24 11.16
CA VAL A 316 -12.72 6.65 11.57
C VAL A 316 -11.66 6.87 10.49
N LEU A 317 -10.47 7.25 10.93
CA LEU A 317 -9.28 7.38 10.08
C LEU A 317 -8.52 6.06 10.12
N LEU A 318 -8.77 5.18 9.15
CA LEU A 318 -8.21 3.82 9.17
C LEU A 318 -6.68 3.80 9.16
N GLY A 319 -6.03 4.71 8.43
CA GLY A 319 -4.56 4.86 8.45
C GLY A 319 -3.98 5.19 9.84
N LYS A 320 -4.71 5.97 10.65
CA LYS A 320 -4.33 6.30 12.02
C LYS A 320 -4.46 5.07 12.93
N GLU A 321 -5.58 4.36 12.86
CA GLU A 321 -5.79 3.15 13.67
C GLU A 321 -4.84 2.02 13.27
N LEU A 322 -4.51 1.88 11.98
CA LEU A 322 -3.43 1.01 11.51
C LEU A 322 -2.08 1.39 12.12
N SER A 323 -1.72 2.68 12.11
CA SER A 323 -0.47 3.18 12.68
C SER A 323 -0.37 2.86 14.17
N LYS A 324 -1.44 3.08 14.95
CA LYS A 324 -1.52 2.71 16.37
C LYS A 324 -1.36 1.20 16.58
N ASN A 325 -2.09 0.39 15.81
CA ASN A 325 -2.04 -1.07 15.92
C ASN A 325 -0.68 -1.63 15.52
N LEU A 326 0.03 -0.99 14.59
CA LEU A 326 1.39 -1.33 14.21
C LEU A 326 2.39 -0.95 15.32
N PHE A 327 2.25 0.24 15.91
CA PHE A 327 3.07 0.66 17.05
C PHE A 327 2.90 -0.27 18.25
N ASN A 328 1.67 -0.68 18.56
CA ASN A 328 1.36 -1.55 19.70
C ASN A 328 2.02 -2.93 19.64
N LEU A 329 2.48 -3.38 18.46
CA LEU A 329 3.30 -4.60 18.33
C LEU A 329 4.69 -4.45 18.98
N GLY A 330 5.21 -3.23 19.10
CA GLY A 330 6.43 -2.90 19.85
C GLY A 330 7.76 -3.06 19.09
N PHE A 331 7.84 -3.93 18.08
CA PHE A 331 9.03 -4.16 17.26
C PHE A 331 9.05 -3.53 15.85
N PRO A 332 7.93 -3.13 15.21
CA PRO A 332 7.96 -2.56 13.86
C PRO A 332 8.71 -1.22 13.73
N THR A 333 9.06 -0.55 14.84
CA THR A 333 9.91 0.65 14.81
C THR A 333 11.36 0.35 14.46
N GLU A 334 11.78 -0.91 14.53
CA GLU A 334 13.14 -1.37 14.23
C GLU A 334 13.18 -2.36 13.06
N VAL A 335 12.08 -2.48 12.31
CA VAL A 335 12.00 -3.47 11.22
C VAL A 335 12.87 -3.02 10.04
N GLU A 336 13.74 -3.93 9.59
CA GLU A 336 14.57 -3.73 8.39
C GLU A 336 14.19 -4.74 7.30
N ASN A 337 14.44 -4.40 6.03
CA ASN A 337 14.29 -5.30 4.88
C ASN A 337 12.86 -5.82 4.64
N VAL A 338 11.84 -4.97 4.82
CA VAL A 338 10.46 -5.30 4.41
C VAL A 338 10.39 -5.48 2.89
N ASP A 339 11.12 -4.66 2.14
CA ASP A 339 11.24 -4.72 0.68
C ASP A 339 11.81 -6.05 0.17
N PHE A 340 12.71 -6.68 0.94
CA PHE A 340 13.20 -8.04 0.64
C PHE A 340 12.07 -9.07 0.66
N SER A 341 11.10 -8.94 1.58
CA SER A 341 9.95 -9.85 1.60
C SER A 341 9.06 -9.65 0.37
N LEU A 342 8.89 -8.41 -0.11
CA LEU A 342 8.23 -8.15 -1.38
C LEU A 342 9.00 -8.79 -2.55
N ARG A 343 10.32 -8.63 -2.59
CA ARG A 343 11.18 -9.21 -3.62
C ARG A 343 11.01 -10.73 -3.70
N GLU A 344 11.05 -11.41 -2.56
CA GLU A 344 10.90 -12.87 -2.52
C GLU A 344 9.46 -13.31 -2.84
N LEU A 345 8.42 -12.58 -2.43
CA LEU A 345 7.03 -12.89 -2.83
C LEU A 345 6.79 -12.76 -4.34
N ILE A 346 7.51 -11.85 -5.01
CA ILE A 346 7.54 -11.72 -6.46
C ILE A 346 8.35 -12.86 -7.08
N ARG A 347 9.40 -13.30 -6.37
CA ARG A 347 10.32 -14.30 -6.85
C ARG A 347 9.74 -15.69 -6.87
N LEU A 348 9.08 -16.06 -5.79
CA LEU A 348 8.64 -17.41 -5.51
C LEU A 348 7.27 -17.70 -6.14
N ASP A 349 6.99 -18.97 -6.40
CA ASP A 349 5.67 -19.47 -6.74
C ASP A 349 4.80 -19.75 -5.49
N TYR A 350 3.58 -20.25 -5.69
CA TYR A 350 2.65 -20.55 -4.61
C TYR A 350 3.14 -21.61 -3.61
N LEU A 351 4.12 -22.44 -3.98
CA LEU A 351 4.77 -23.43 -3.12
C LEU A 351 6.05 -22.91 -2.47
N GLY A 352 6.48 -21.67 -2.77
CA GLY A 352 7.74 -21.13 -2.26
C GLY A 352 8.98 -21.59 -3.03
N ARG A 353 8.81 -22.13 -4.25
CA ARG A 353 9.91 -22.47 -5.15
C ARG A 353 10.28 -21.24 -5.97
N ASP A 354 11.52 -21.17 -6.44
CA ASP A 354 11.89 -20.13 -7.41
C ASP A 354 11.02 -20.28 -8.68
N ARG A 355 10.89 -19.23 -9.50
CA ARG A 355 10.15 -19.28 -10.77
C ARG A 355 11.05 -19.37 -12.00
N ALA A 356 12.38 -19.20 -11.81
CA ALA A 356 13.34 -19.20 -12.91
C ALA A 356 14.28 -20.40 -13.00
N TYR A 357 14.50 -21.19 -11.95
CA TYR A 357 15.68 -22.07 -11.87
C TYR A 357 15.37 -23.58 -11.66
N GLY A 358 14.13 -24.03 -11.82
CA GLY A 358 13.70 -25.37 -11.36
C GLY A 358 12.88 -26.24 -12.34
N GLY A 359 12.75 -25.85 -13.61
CA GLY A 359 12.26 -26.72 -14.70
C GLY A 359 10.75 -27.07 -14.73
N PHE A 360 10.08 -27.19 -13.58
CA PHE A 360 8.64 -27.53 -13.44
C PHE A 360 7.87 -26.52 -12.55
N GLU A 361 8.28 -25.25 -12.60
CA GLU A 361 7.81 -24.19 -11.69
C GLU A 361 6.56 -23.47 -12.23
N TYR A 362 5.64 -23.11 -11.33
CA TYR A 362 4.44 -22.35 -11.68
C TYR A 362 4.79 -20.88 -11.92
N LYS A 363 4.33 -20.28 -13.03
CA LYS A 363 4.82 -18.94 -13.45
C LYS A 363 4.08 -17.77 -12.81
N VAL A 364 3.04 -18.01 -12.03
CA VAL A 364 2.35 -16.98 -11.25
C VAL A 364 3.10 -16.78 -9.93
N SER A 365 3.38 -15.53 -9.57
CA SER A 365 4.07 -15.21 -8.31
C SER A 365 3.23 -15.55 -7.08
N ALA A 366 3.88 -15.78 -5.94
CA ALA A 366 3.22 -15.94 -4.65
C ALA A 366 2.39 -14.70 -4.29
N LEU A 367 2.89 -13.49 -4.62
CA LEU A 367 2.14 -12.24 -4.43
C LEU A 367 0.82 -12.23 -5.22
N GLU A 368 0.85 -12.61 -6.49
CA GLU A 368 -0.37 -12.73 -7.31
C GLU A 368 -1.31 -13.81 -6.76
N HIS A 369 -0.79 -14.99 -6.39
CA HIS A 369 -1.59 -16.07 -5.80
C HIS A 369 -2.33 -15.64 -4.53
N LEU A 370 -1.69 -14.87 -3.66
CA LEU A 370 -2.33 -14.37 -2.44
C LEU A 370 -3.52 -13.47 -2.76
N MET A 371 -3.38 -12.58 -3.75
CA MET A 371 -4.47 -11.70 -4.20
C MET A 371 -5.59 -12.49 -4.88
N PHE A 372 -5.23 -13.48 -5.69
CA PHE A 372 -6.18 -14.36 -6.36
C PHE A 372 -6.98 -15.18 -5.34
N LEU A 373 -6.31 -15.76 -4.33
CA LEU A 373 -6.96 -16.51 -3.26
C LEU A 373 -7.90 -15.63 -2.42
N LEU A 374 -7.52 -14.37 -2.17
CA LEU A 374 -8.35 -13.39 -1.47
C LEU A 374 -9.64 -13.09 -2.26
N THR A 375 -9.55 -12.88 -3.57
CA THR A 375 -10.71 -12.67 -4.45
C THR A 375 -11.57 -13.93 -4.60
N LEU A 376 -10.95 -15.12 -4.68
CA LEU A 376 -11.65 -16.39 -4.68
C LEU A 376 -12.47 -16.58 -3.40
N ALA A 377 -11.88 -16.31 -2.24
CA ALA A 377 -12.52 -16.46 -0.94
C ALA A 377 -13.69 -15.49 -0.72
N ASP A 378 -13.70 -14.33 -1.37
CA ASP A 378 -14.80 -13.36 -1.30
C ASP A 378 -15.94 -13.67 -2.29
N SER A 379 -15.64 -14.32 -3.42
CA SER A 379 -16.64 -14.63 -4.45
C SER A 379 -17.28 -16.01 -4.25
N TYR A 380 -16.52 -17.04 -3.85
CA TYR A 380 -16.99 -18.43 -3.81
C TYR A 380 -18.00 -18.71 -2.69
N GLY A 381 -18.91 -19.66 -2.97
CA GLY A 381 -19.88 -20.21 -2.01
C GLY A 381 -21.29 -20.23 -2.61
N PHE A 382 -22.07 -21.27 -2.32
CA PHE A 382 -23.37 -21.49 -2.96
C PHE A 382 -24.47 -21.82 -1.97
N ARG A 383 -25.69 -21.43 -2.34
CA ARG A 383 -26.92 -21.88 -1.68
C ARG A 383 -27.54 -23.01 -2.50
N TRP A 384 -27.99 -24.05 -1.82
CA TRP A 384 -28.47 -25.32 -2.36
C TRP A 384 -29.99 -25.48 -2.14
N GLU A 385 -30.65 -26.29 -2.98
CA GLU A 385 -32.11 -26.35 -3.12
C GLU A 385 -32.97 -26.57 -1.84
N ASN A 386 -34.16 -25.95 -1.81
CA ASN A 386 -35.25 -26.03 -0.83
C ASN A 386 -35.71 -27.49 -0.50
N PRO A 387 -36.07 -27.80 0.77
CA PRO A 387 -36.45 -29.12 1.30
C PRO A 387 -37.61 -29.91 0.69
N SER A 388 -38.45 -29.37 -0.21
CA SER A 388 -39.57 -30.13 -0.80
C SER A 388 -39.16 -31.09 -1.92
N ASP A 389 -37.99 -30.87 -2.54
CA ASP A 389 -37.48 -31.74 -3.60
C ASP A 389 -36.32 -32.61 -3.09
N ASN A 390 -36.60 -33.92 -3.02
CA ASN A 390 -35.68 -34.96 -2.58
C ASN A 390 -34.93 -35.62 -3.75
N THR A 391 -35.15 -35.17 -4.98
CA THR A 391 -34.71 -35.88 -6.20
C THR A 391 -33.51 -35.24 -6.90
N ILE A 392 -33.15 -33.98 -6.62
CA ILE A 392 -32.17 -33.24 -7.45
C ILE A 392 -30.99 -32.65 -6.65
N MET A 393 -29.77 -32.88 -7.12
CA MET A 393 -28.51 -32.29 -6.60
C MET A 393 -28.28 -30.83 -7.08
N SER A 394 -29.34 -30.04 -7.18
CA SER A 394 -29.29 -28.70 -7.81
C SER A 394 -29.19 -27.54 -6.82
N LEU A 395 -28.73 -26.42 -7.36
CA LEU A 395 -28.95 -25.08 -6.78
C LEU A 395 -30.46 -24.76 -6.80
N GLU A 396 -30.98 -23.89 -5.91
CA GLU A 396 -32.44 -23.67 -5.85
C GLU A 396 -33.01 -23.15 -7.22
N PRO A 397 -34.16 -23.64 -7.73
CA PRO A 397 -34.69 -23.31 -9.06
C PRO A 397 -35.64 -22.08 -9.07
N ASN A 398 -35.66 -21.39 -10.22
CA ASN A 398 -36.53 -20.29 -10.69
C ASN A 398 -37.52 -19.56 -9.74
N GLY A 399 -37.44 -18.22 -9.75
CA GLY A 399 -38.54 -17.32 -9.31
C GLY A 399 -38.69 -17.10 -7.81
N SER A 400 -38.03 -17.93 -7.00
CA SER A 400 -37.69 -17.60 -5.63
C SER A 400 -36.43 -16.73 -5.64
N VAL A 401 -36.39 -15.65 -4.85
CA VAL A 401 -35.14 -14.94 -4.48
C VAL A 401 -34.07 -15.93 -3.97
N ASN A 402 -34.51 -17.11 -3.54
CA ASN A 402 -33.74 -18.26 -3.14
C ASN A 402 -33.82 -19.31 -4.25
N GLY A 403 -33.09 -18.93 -5.29
CA GLY A 403 -32.59 -19.71 -6.38
C GLY A 403 -31.09 -19.98 -6.20
N GLY A 404 -30.68 -20.22 -4.97
CA GLY A 404 -29.33 -20.26 -4.47
C GLY A 404 -28.31 -19.34 -5.16
N PRO A 405 -28.46 -18.01 -5.13
CA PRO A 405 -27.41 -17.13 -5.63
C PRO A 405 -26.08 -17.44 -4.94
N MET A 406 -24.97 -17.13 -5.60
CA MET A 406 -23.66 -17.12 -4.94
C MET A 406 -23.77 -16.38 -3.61
N THR A 407 -23.18 -16.95 -2.57
CA THR A 407 -23.29 -16.41 -1.22
C THR A 407 -22.29 -15.28 -0.95
N ASN A 408 -21.41 -14.99 -1.92
CA ASN A 408 -20.36 -13.98 -1.85
C ASN A 408 -19.48 -14.19 -0.60
N GLY A 409 -18.83 -15.36 -0.55
CA GLY A 409 -17.79 -15.68 0.43
C GLY A 409 -18.24 -16.52 1.62
N VAL A 410 -19.50 -16.96 1.68
CA VAL A 410 -20.03 -17.84 2.74
C VAL A 410 -20.06 -19.29 2.24
N LEU A 411 -19.13 -20.11 2.72
CA LEU A 411 -19.15 -21.55 2.44
C LEU A 411 -20.29 -22.21 3.21
N THR A 412 -21.14 -22.97 2.51
CA THR A 412 -22.24 -23.72 3.13
C THR A 412 -21.88 -25.19 3.34
N VAL A 413 -22.64 -25.85 4.22
CA VAL A 413 -22.55 -27.31 4.41
C VAL A 413 -22.74 -28.05 3.08
N GLY A 414 -23.61 -27.56 2.20
CA GLY A 414 -23.82 -28.10 0.86
C GLY A 414 -22.56 -28.08 0.01
N ASP A 415 -21.79 -26.99 0.05
CA ASP A 415 -20.51 -26.90 -0.66
C ASP A 415 -19.52 -27.97 -0.18
N SER A 416 -19.54 -28.27 1.12
CA SER A 416 -18.69 -29.28 1.75
C SER A 416 -19.13 -30.70 1.39
N ILE A 417 -20.44 -30.99 1.41
CA ILE A 417 -21.00 -32.29 1.01
C ILE A 417 -20.75 -32.56 -0.47
N TYR A 418 -20.90 -31.53 -1.31
CA TYR A 418 -20.63 -31.61 -2.74
C TYR A 418 -19.15 -31.89 -3.04
N ALA A 419 -18.23 -31.18 -2.36
CA ALA A 419 -16.78 -31.39 -2.51
C ALA A 419 -16.34 -32.80 -2.11
N LEU A 420 -16.94 -33.37 -1.06
CA LEU A 420 -16.72 -34.77 -0.65
C LEU A 420 -17.23 -35.79 -1.68
N GLY A 421 -18.12 -35.39 -2.58
CA GLY A 421 -18.81 -36.29 -3.51
C GLY A 421 -19.92 -37.13 -2.88
N SER A 422 -20.28 -36.84 -1.62
CA SER A 422 -21.29 -37.55 -0.83
C SER A 422 -22.67 -37.54 -1.50
N ALA A 423 -23.49 -38.55 -1.21
CA ALA A 423 -24.84 -38.63 -1.75
C ALA A 423 -25.69 -37.47 -1.18
N MET A 424 -25.86 -36.41 -1.96
CA MET A 424 -26.61 -35.22 -1.52
C MET A 424 -28.12 -35.47 -1.50
N THR A 425 -28.67 -36.22 -2.46
CA THR A 425 -30.13 -36.40 -2.66
C THR A 425 -30.59 -37.86 -2.61
N GLY A 426 -31.91 -38.07 -2.70
CA GLY A 426 -32.61 -39.35 -2.52
C GLY A 426 -33.14 -39.55 -1.10
N ASN A 427 -33.96 -40.60 -0.89
CA ASN A 427 -34.46 -41.00 0.43
C ASN A 427 -33.34 -41.40 1.43
N LEU A 428 -32.11 -41.57 0.93
CA LEU A 428 -30.91 -41.97 1.68
C LEU A 428 -29.76 -40.95 1.55
N GLY A 429 -30.04 -39.68 1.21
CA GLY A 429 -29.02 -38.63 1.06
C GLY A 429 -28.76 -37.80 2.32
N VAL A 430 -27.58 -37.15 2.41
CA VAL A 430 -27.20 -36.28 3.54
C VAL A 430 -28.16 -35.09 3.70
N LYS A 431 -28.67 -34.51 2.59
CA LYS A 431 -29.69 -33.44 2.63
C LYS A 431 -30.97 -33.92 3.33
N ALA A 432 -31.42 -35.14 3.05
CA ALA A 432 -32.60 -35.71 3.68
C ALA A 432 -32.42 -35.88 5.18
N PHE A 433 -31.23 -36.33 5.63
CA PHE A 433 -30.92 -36.45 7.05
C PHE A 433 -30.86 -35.11 7.77
N LEU A 434 -30.28 -34.08 7.14
CA LEU A 434 -30.27 -32.72 7.67
C LEU A 434 -31.70 -32.17 7.83
N ASN A 435 -32.53 -32.31 6.79
CA ASN A 435 -33.92 -31.84 6.81
C ASN A 435 -34.77 -32.59 7.86
N GLN A 436 -34.62 -33.91 7.94
CA GLN A 436 -35.30 -34.72 8.94
C GLN A 436 -34.87 -34.32 10.36
N SER A 437 -33.57 -34.11 10.58
CA SER A 437 -33.03 -33.65 11.87
C SER A 437 -33.63 -32.32 12.30
N ALA A 438 -33.75 -31.36 11.37
CA ALA A 438 -34.32 -30.04 11.62
C ALA A 438 -35.83 -30.11 11.91
N ASN A 439 -36.59 -30.88 11.12
CA ASN A 439 -38.05 -30.98 11.24
C ASN A 439 -38.50 -31.78 12.48
N ASP A 440 -37.75 -32.81 12.85
CA ASP A 440 -38.10 -33.68 13.97
C ASP A 440 -37.92 -33.00 15.33
N GLY A 441 -37.15 -31.90 15.41
CA GLY A 441 -36.90 -31.16 16.64
C GLY A 441 -36.24 -31.98 17.76
N ALA A 442 -35.49 -33.02 17.40
CA ALA A 442 -34.99 -34.07 18.29
C ALA A 442 -33.45 -34.10 18.45
N VAL A 443 -32.76 -33.10 17.90
CA VAL A 443 -31.30 -32.92 17.99
C VAL A 443 -31.01 -31.69 18.84
N TYR A 444 -30.04 -31.75 19.74
CA TYR A 444 -29.72 -30.67 20.67
C TYR A 444 -28.21 -30.44 20.76
N ARG A 445 -27.83 -29.16 20.84
CA ARG A 445 -26.47 -28.66 21.12
C ARG A 445 -26.57 -27.72 22.31
N ASN A 446 -25.90 -28.04 23.43
CA ASN A 446 -25.92 -27.24 24.67
C ASN A 446 -27.32 -26.83 25.16
N GLY A 447 -28.34 -27.68 24.97
CA GLY A 447 -29.73 -27.36 25.33
C GLY A 447 -29.96 -27.29 26.84
N ASP A 448 -30.85 -26.40 27.27
CA ASP A 448 -31.39 -26.42 28.64
C ASP A 448 -32.17 -27.72 28.87
N ALA A 449 -31.90 -28.40 29.98
CA ALA A 449 -32.54 -29.65 30.35
C ALA A 449 -34.06 -29.52 30.57
N ALA A 450 -34.51 -28.38 31.09
CA ALA A 450 -35.91 -28.14 31.40
C ALA A 450 -36.72 -27.63 30.18
N SER A 451 -36.09 -26.85 29.30
CA SER A 451 -36.70 -26.30 28.09
C SER A 451 -35.76 -26.37 26.87
N PRO A 452 -35.42 -27.59 26.40
CA PRO A 452 -34.38 -27.74 25.39
C PRO A 452 -34.81 -27.20 24.03
N THR A 453 -33.99 -26.32 23.47
CA THR A 453 -34.16 -25.76 22.13
C THR A 453 -33.50 -26.68 21.10
N PRO A 454 -34.25 -27.18 20.11
CA PRO A 454 -33.67 -28.02 19.06
C PRO A 454 -32.57 -27.28 18.30
N PHE A 455 -31.44 -27.95 18.09
CA PHE A 455 -30.39 -27.49 17.19
C PHE A 455 -30.84 -27.76 15.75
N THR A 456 -31.03 -26.70 14.99
CA THR A 456 -31.40 -26.79 13.58
C THR A 456 -30.19 -26.48 12.71
N MET A 457 -29.92 -27.37 11.75
CA MET A 457 -28.97 -27.14 10.68
C MET A 457 -29.55 -27.66 9.38
N GLY A 458 -29.19 -27.00 8.29
CA GLY A 458 -29.59 -27.39 6.96
C GLY A 458 -28.38 -27.39 6.02
N ILE A 459 -28.64 -27.76 4.77
CA ILE A 459 -27.61 -27.75 3.73
C ILE A 459 -27.02 -26.34 3.49
N ASN A 460 -27.77 -25.28 3.79
CA ASN A 460 -27.37 -23.89 3.62
C ASN A 460 -26.78 -23.23 4.89
N THR A 461 -26.61 -23.99 5.97
CA THR A 461 -25.96 -23.47 7.17
C THR A 461 -24.50 -23.10 6.82
N PRO A 462 -23.99 -21.93 7.23
CA PRO A 462 -22.59 -21.58 7.05
C PRO A 462 -21.67 -22.57 7.76
N THR A 463 -20.71 -23.16 7.04
CA THR A 463 -19.83 -24.21 7.59
C THR A 463 -18.98 -23.68 8.74
N LEU A 464 -18.57 -22.41 8.70
CA LEU A 464 -17.75 -21.77 9.75
C LEU A 464 -18.50 -21.64 11.09
N ALA A 465 -19.84 -21.61 11.09
CA ALA A 465 -20.64 -21.58 12.32
C ALA A 465 -20.72 -22.95 13.03
N LEU A 466 -20.22 -24.01 12.37
CA LEU A 466 -20.18 -25.38 12.91
C LEU A 466 -18.85 -25.70 13.60
N LEU A 467 -17.87 -24.80 13.53
CA LEU A 467 -16.61 -24.96 14.24
C LEU A 467 -16.84 -24.89 15.76
N GLU A 468 -16.12 -25.71 16.49
CA GLU A 468 -16.06 -25.71 17.94
C GLU A 468 -14.85 -24.91 18.41
N SER A 469 -14.97 -24.27 19.58
CA SER A 469 -13.91 -23.43 20.14
C SER A 469 -13.94 -23.45 21.67
N PRO A 470 -12.78 -23.37 22.35
CA PRO A 470 -12.71 -23.20 23.81
C PRO A 470 -13.38 -21.92 24.32
N ASP A 471 -13.47 -20.92 23.45
CA ASP A 471 -14.27 -19.70 23.63
C ASP A 471 -15.36 -19.66 22.54
N PRO A 472 -16.63 -19.88 22.90
CA PRO A 472 -17.75 -19.82 21.96
C PRO A 472 -17.91 -18.47 21.27
N SER A 473 -17.41 -17.37 21.86
CA SER A 473 -17.54 -16.02 21.30
C SER A 473 -16.86 -15.90 19.93
N VAL A 474 -15.78 -16.67 19.70
CA VAL A 474 -14.97 -16.66 18.47
C VAL A 474 -15.71 -17.25 17.28
N VAL A 475 -16.66 -18.16 17.51
CA VAL A 475 -17.45 -18.80 16.46
C VAL A 475 -18.61 -17.87 16.09
N PRO A 476 -18.78 -17.52 14.81
CA PRO A 476 -19.88 -16.66 14.38
C PRO A 476 -21.22 -17.36 14.57
N SER A 477 -22.25 -16.59 14.93
CA SER A 477 -23.61 -17.09 14.84
C SER A 477 -23.95 -17.38 13.37
N ALA A 478 -24.82 -18.36 13.11
CA ALA A 478 -25.18 -18.75 11.73
C ALA A 478 -25.83 -17.63 10.91
N ASN A 479 -26.36 -16.59 11.57
CA ASN A 479 -27.00 -15.44 10.93
C ASN A 479 -26.09 -14.19 10.90
N ASP A 480 -24.84 -14.29 11.35
CA ASP A 480 -23.91 -13.14 11.35
C ASP A 480 -23.56 -12.75 9.89
N PRO A 481 -23.88 -11.52 9.44
CA PRO A 481 -23.70 -11.14 8.04
C PRO A 481 -22.25 -10.82 7.66
N VAL A 482 -21.35 -10.69 8.65
CA VAL A 482 -19.94 -10.31 8.46
C VAL A 482 -19.04 -11.52 8.66
N PHE A 483 -19.08 -12.14 9.84
CA PHE A 483 -18.12 -13.18 10.25
C PHE A 483 -18.50 -14.59 9.80
N THR A 484 -19.64 -14.81 9.14
CA THR A 484 -19.89 -16.06 8.40
C THR A 484 -19.15 -16.10 7.07
N LYS A 485 -18.64 -14.96 6.58
CA LYS A 485 -17.78 -14.91 5.39
C LYS A 485 -16.36 -15.37 5.72
N THR A 486 -15.75 -16.06 4.77
CA THR A 486 -14.42 -16.67 4.91
C THR A 486 -13.34 -15.65 5.29
N ILE A 487 -13.23 -14.52 4.58
CA ILE A 487 -12.16 -13.54 4.84
C ILE A 487 -12.28 -12.86 6.21
N PRO A 488 -13.44 -12.25 6.59
CA PRO A 488 -13.60 -11.68 7.93
C PRO A 488 -13.34 -12.69 9.05
N PHE A 489 -13.82 -13.93 8.93
CA PHE A 489 -13.58 -14.98 9.90
C PHE A 489 -12.09 -15.31 10.05
N MET A 490 -11.40 -15.54 8.93
CA MET A 490 -9.97 -15.86 8.91
C MET A 490 -9.13 -14.75 9.51
N MET A 491 -9.40 -13.49 9.17
CA MET A 491 -8.67 -12.33 9.71
C MET A 491 -8.90 -12.17 11.22
N ARG A 492 -10.14 -12.35 11.69
CA ARG A 492 -10.44 -12.33 13.12
C ARG A 492 -9.75 -13.48 13.87
N MET A 493 -9.67 -14.65 13.28
CA MET A 493 -8.95 -15.79 13.85
C MET A 493 -7.44 -15.52 13.96
N ILE A 494 -6.83 -14.92 12.93
CA ILE A 494 -5.43 -14.46 12.97
C ILE A 494 -5.23 -13.50 14.13
N VAL A 495 -6.08 -12.47 14.26
CA VAL A 495 -5.99 -11.48 15.36
C VAL A 495 -6.11 -12.16 16.73
N ASN A 496 -7.11 -13.03 16.91
CA ASN A 496 -7.34 -13.70 18.19
C ASN A 496 -6.18 -14.62 18.60
N VAL A 497 -5.60 -15.36 17.65
CA VAL A 497 -4.51 -16.30 17.93
C VAL A 497 -3.17 -15.60 18.09
N VAL A 498 -2.87 -14.64 17.21
CA VAL A 498 -1.56 -13.97 17.14
C VAL A 498 -1.44 -12.84 18.16
N LEU A 499 -2.49 -12.04 18.34
CA LEU A 499 -2.48 -10.88 19.23
C LEU A 499 -3.27 -11.09 20.52
N GLY A 500 -4.44 -11.71 20.43
CA GLY A 500 -5.41 -11.82 21.53
C GLY A 500 -5.11 -12.92 22.55
N GLY A 501 -3.98 -13.63 22.45
CA GLY A 501 -3.59 -14.69 23.39
C GLY A 501 -4.30 -16.03 23.17
N GLY A 502 -4.96 -16.23 22.03
CA GLY A 502 -5.56 -17.52 21.68
C GLY A 502 -4.53 -18.61 21.33
N GLY A 503 -3.27 -18.24 21.12
CA GLY A 503 -2.14 -19.15 20.90
C GLY A 503 -1.32 -19.44 22.17
N PRO A 504 -0.51 -20.52 22.16
CA PRO A 504 0.27 -20.94 23.31
C PRO A 504 1.52 -20.09 23.57
N TYR A 505 2.05 -19.39 22.57
CA TYR A 505 3.31 -18.64 22.70
C TYR A 505 3.06 -17.22 23.19
N TYR A 506 3.88 -16.75 24.13
CA TYR A 506 3.75 -15.41 24.73
C TYR A 506 5.11 -14.82 25.08
N ASN A 507 5.18 -13.49 25.13
CA ASN A 507 6.37 -12.79 25.60
C ASN A 507 6.38 -12.73 27.13
N LYS A 508 7.34 -13.40 27.76
CA LYS A 508 7.44 -13.47 29.23
C LYS A 508 7.84 -12.15 29.89
N ASN A 509 8.33 -11.20 29.11
CA ASN A 509 8.80 -9.89 29.58
C ASN A 509 7.68 -8.85 29.66
N ARG A 510 6.49 -9.10 29.08
CA ARG A 510 5.31 -8.22 29.18
C ARG A 510 4.58 -8.39 30.51
N LYS A 511 5.27 -8.11 31.62
CA LYS A 511 4.72 -8.23 32.97
C LYS A 511 4.33 -6.87 33.54
N ASP A 512 3.20 -6.81 34.23
CA ASP A 512 2.91 -5.68 35.11
C ASP A 512 3.69 -5.78 36.44
N SER A 513 3.55 -4.76 37.28
CA SER A 513 4.13 -4.71 38.62
C SER A 513 3.62 -5.83 39.56
N SER A 514 2.48 -6.46 39.23
CA SER A 514 1.90 -7.57 39.99
C SER A 514 2.39 -8.94 39.48
N GLY A 515 3.15 -8.97 38.39
CA GLY A 515 3.68 -10.18 37.77
C GLY A 515 2.76 -10.85 36.75
N ASN A 516 1.60 -10.25 36.42
CA ASN A 516 0.70 -10.77 35.39
C ASN A 516 1.31 -10.54 34.01
N VAL A 517 1.22 -11.54 33.13
CA VAL A 517 1.71 -11.43 31.75
C VAL A 517 0.59 -10.95 30.84
N TYR A 518 0.89 -10.00 29.96
CA TYR A 518 -0.05 -9.44 29.00
C TYR A 518 0.28 -9.89 27.58
N THR A 519 -0.77 -10.06 26.81
CA THR A 519 -0.72 -10.23 25.36
C THR A 519 -0.27 -8.94 24.64
N ALA A 520 0.02 -9.05 23.34
CA ALA A 520 0.38 -7.90 22.51
C ALA A 520 -0.76 -6.87 22.40
N ASP A 521 -2.03 -7.30 22.47
CA ASP A 521 -3.21 -6.41 22.47
C ASP A 521 -3.58 -5.85 23.85
N GLY A 522 -2.79 -6.16 24.89
CA GLY A 522 -2.94 -5.60 26.24
C GLY A 522 -3.94 -6.35 27.14
N LYS A 523 -4.41 -7.54 26.76
CA LYS A 523 -5.22 -8.40 27.64
C LYS A 523 -4.35 -9.25 28.57
N PRO A 524 -4.77 -9.50 29.82
CA PRO A 524 -4.05 -10.39 30.73
C PRO A 524 -4.09 -11.83 30.18
N TYR A 525 -2.91 -12.34 29.82
CA TYR A 525 -2.73 -13.70 29.29
C TYR A 525 -2.62 -14.73 30.40
N MET A 526 -1.82 -14.43 31.42
CA MET A 526 -1.48 -15.32 32.53
C MET A 526 -1.41 -14.52 33.83
N ASP A 527 -1.94 -15.08 34.90
CA ASP A 527 -1.87 -14.45 36.23
C ASP A 527 -0.47 -14.59 36.87
N SER A 528 -0.27 -13.92 38.00
CA SER A 528 0.99 -13.99 38.76
C SER A 528 1.32 -15.37 39.34
N ASN A 529 0.34 -16.29 39.37
CA ASN A 529 0.52 -17.67 39.83
C ASN A 529 0.92 -18.62 38.69
N GLY A 530 0.96 -18.13 37.45
CA GLY A 530 1.30 -18.93 36.27
C GLY A 530 0.11 -19.65 35.63
N ASN A 531 -1.13 -19.28 35.95
CA ASN A 531 -2.33 -19.85 35.34
C ASN A 531 -2.68 -19.11 34.05
N ASP A 532 -2.83 -19.87 32.95
CA ASP A 532 -3.34 -19.34 31.68
C ASP A 532 -4.80 -18.87 31.83
N LEU A 533 -5.08 -17.63 31.42
CA LEU A 533 -6.42 -17.02 31.49
C LEU A 533 -7.16 -17.08 30.13
N ILE A 534 -6.41 -17.12 29.02
CA ILE A 534 -6.96 -17.07 27.65
C ILE A 534 -6.73 -18.39 26.91
N TYR A 535 -5.46 -18.80 26.78
CA TYR A 535 -5.10 -20.05 26.12
C TYR A 535 -5.57 -21.26 26.95
N LYS A 536 -6.18 -22.24 26.29
CA LYS A 536 -6.58 -23.50 26.94
C LYS A 536 -5.88 -24.66 26.25
N SER A 537 -4.99 -25.35 26.97
CA SER A 537 -4.30 -26.55 26.48
C SER A 537 -5.23 -27.74 26.25
N SER A 538 -6.36 -27.77 26.98
CA SER A 538 -7.43 -28.73 26.77
C SER A 538 -8.80 -28.08 26.99
N TRP A 539 -9.80 -28.54 26.25
CA TRP A 539 -11.17 -28.05 26.31
C TRP A 539 -12.14 -29.14 25.86
N ALA A 540 -13.45 -28.91 25.98
CA ALA A 540 -14.47 -29.86 25.52
C ALA A 540 -15.37 -29.19 24.48
N THR A 541 -15.77 -29.94 23.45
CA THR A 541 -16.79 -29.49 22.50
C THR A 541 -18.11 -29.20 23.20
N SER A 542 -19.05 -28.61 22.47
CA SER A 542 -20.45 -28.57 22.89
C SER A 542 -20.98 -29.95 23.27
N ASP A 543 -21.98 -29.97 24.15
CA ASP A 543 -22.75 -31.15 24.51
C ASP A 543 -23.80 -31.44 23.42
N TYR A 544 -23.74 -32.62 22.78
CA TYR A 544 -24.66 -33.05 21.75
C TYR A 544 -25.56 -34.19 22.22
N ARG A 545 -26.85 -34.10 21.90
CA ARG A 545 -27.86 -35.12 22.24
C ARG A 545 -28.79 -35.34 21.06
N ILE A 546 -29.04 -36.60 20.71
CA ILE A 546 -30.03 -37.00 19.70
C ILE A 546 -31.04 -37.93 20.36
N LYS A 547 -32.32 -37.60 20.29
CA LYS A 547 -33.40 -38.49 20.74
C LYS A 547 -33.70 -39.49 19.63
N VAL A 548 -33.63 -40.79 19.94
CA VAL A 548 -33.98 -41.85 18.99
C VAL A 548 -35.00 -42.81 19.60
N SER A 549 -35.87 -43.36 18.75
CA SER A 549 -36.83 -44.40 19.13
C SER A 549 -36.81 -45.56 18.15
N ASP A 550 -37.29 -46.71 18.62
CA ASP A 550 -37.55 -47.94 17.87
C ASP A 550 -38.78 -47.85 16.94
N THR A 551 -39.21 -46.65 16.58
CA THR A 551 -40.35 -46.40 15.70
C THR A 551 -39.89 -45.78 14.38
N GLY A 552 -40.52 -46.16 13.27
CA GLY A 552 -40.12 -45.67 11.93
C GLY A 552 -40.26 -44.16 11.78
N SER A 553 -41.15 -43.52 12.54
CA SER A 553 -41.28 -42.06 12.60
C SER A 553 -40.21 -41.40 13.49
N GLY A 554 -39.50 -42.16 14.32
CA GLY A 554 -38.67 -41.66 15.40
C GLY A 554 -39.46 -40.98 16.52
N THR A 555 -40.78 -41.09 16.55
CA THR A 555 -41.58 -40.48 17.61
C THR A 555 -41.60 -41.39 18.83
N CYS A 556 -41.33 -40.80 19.99
CA CYS A 556 -41.49 -41.48 21.25
C CYS A 556 -42.97 -41.58 21.65
N THR A 557 -43.41 -42.78 21.96
CA THR A 557 -44.75 -43.14 22.45
C THR A 557 -44.63 -43.93 23.75
N ALA A 558 -45.74 -44.16 24.43
CA ALA A 558 -45.75 -44.91 25.69
C ALA A 558 -45.27 -46.38 25.56
N GLY A 559 -45.24 -46.94 24.34
CA GLY A 559 -44.80 -48.31 24.06
C GLY A 559 -43.47 -48.46 23.33
N SER A 560 -42.83 -47.34 22.95
CA SER A 560 -41.56 -47.34 22.20
C SER A 560 -40.34 -47.26 23.13
N LEU A 561 -39.24 -47.90 22.77
CA LEU A 561 -37.94 -47.70 23.40
C LEU A 561 -37.39 -46.32 22.99
N CYS A 562 -37.23 -45.41 23.97
CA CYS A 562 -36.75 -44.05 23.74
C CYS A 562 -35.45 -43.76 24.46
N ARG A 563 -34.44 -43.35 23.70
CA ARG A 563 -33.08 -43.11 24.20
C ARG A 563 -32.53 -41.77 23.75
N TRP A 564 -31.77 -41.14 24.64
CA TRP A 564 -30.84 -40.08 24.28
C TRP A 564 -29.51 -40.70 23.89
N VAL A 565 -28.96 -40.31 22.74
CA VAL A 565 -27.65 -40.76 22.26
C VAL A 565 -26.72 -39.56 22.16
N GLY A 566 -25.53 -39.68 22.72
CA GLY A 566 -24.43 -38.71 22.59
C GLY A 566 -23.25 -39.28 21.79
N PRO A 567 -22.21 -38.46 21.54
CA PRO A 567 -21.00 -38.93 20.89
C PRO A 567 -20.40 -40.16 21.59
N GLY A 568 -20.00 -41.17 20.83
CA GLY A 568 -19.53 -42.45 21.38
C GLY A 568 -20.64 -43.40 21.90
N GLY A 569 -21.91 -43.17 21.55
CA GLY A 569 -23.00 -44.16 21.73
C GLY A 569 -23.55 -44.24 23.14
N ARG A 570 -23.38 -43.19 23.94
CA ARG A 570 -23.87 -43.16 25.32
C ARG A 570 -25.37 -43.00 25.36
N GLU A 571 -26.05 -43.92 26.04
CA GLU A 571 -27.51 -43.97 26.11
C GLU A 571 -28.06 -43.63 27.50
N SER A 572 -29.14 -42.85 27.53
CA SER A 572 -30.00 -42.72 28.70
C SER A 572 -31.47 -42.79 28.29
N ASN A 573 -32.37 -43.18 29.21
CA ASN A 573 -33.80 -43.21 28.92
C ASN A 573 -34.30 -41.80 28.61
N ALA A 574 -35.01 -41.64 27.50
CA ALA A 574 -35.68 -40.40 27.13
C ALA A 574 -37.18 -40.49 27.44
N SER A 575 -37.76 -39.41 27.96
CA SER A 575 -39.20 -39.33 28.20
C SER A 575 -39.97 -39.39 26.87
N TYR A 576 -41.12 -40.07 26.85
CA TYR A 576 -42.02 -40.07 25.70
C TYR A 576 -42.96 -38.85 25.66
N THR A 577 -43.18 -38.19 26.79
CA THR A 577 -44.15 -37.08 26.91
C THR A 577 -43.59 -35.73 26.51
N ASN A 578 -42.28 -35.54 26.61
CA ASN A 578 -41.61 -34.28 26.32
C ASN A 578 -40.17 -34.51 25.87
N ASN A 579 -39.48 -33.43 25.50
CA ASN A 579 -38.07 -33.45 25.14
C ASN A 579 -37.13 -33.07 26.27
N GLN A 580 -37.66 -32.97 27.50
CA GLN A 580 -36.84 -32.73 28.67
C GLN A 580 -35.89 -33.91 28.88
N PHE A 581 -34.69 -33.58 29.31
CA PHE A 581 -33.71 -34.57 29.73
C PHE A 581 -33.21 -34.17 31.10
N ALA A 582 -32.91 -35.15 31.95
CA ALA A 582 -32.13 -34.84 33.14
C ALA A 582 -30.80 -34.29 32.66
N GLN A 583 -30.43 -33.07 33.09
CA GLN A 583 -29.07 -32.59 32.83
C GLN A 583 -28.15 -33.59 33.48
N VAL A 584 -27.51 -34.35 32.63
CA VAL A 584 -26.45 -35.22 33.03
C VAL A 584 -25.33 -34.25 33.39
N ALA A 585 -24.99 -34.10 34.68
CA ALA A 585 -23.79 -33.35 35.07
C ALA A 585 -22.69 -33.73 34.09
N SER A 586 -22.14 -32.73 33.38
CA SER A 586 -21.13 -32.96 32.36
C SER A 586 -20.12 -33.95 32.93
N GLY A 587 -20.03 -35.13 32.28
CA GLY A 587 -19.29 -36.25 32.82
C GLY A 587 -17.81 -36.07 32.54
N THR A 588 -17.00 -36.32 33.57
CA THR A 588 -15.56 -36.16 33.62
C THR A 588 -14.85 -36.71 32.37
N ASN A 589 -14.02 -35.86 31.75
CA ASN A 589 -13.16 -36.21 30.64
C ASN A 589 -12.11 -37.26 31.04
N ALA A 590 -11.54 -37.94 30.04
CA ALA A 590 -10.66 -39.13 30.10
C ALA A 590 -11.28 -40.51 30.49
N SER A 591 -12.43 -40.64 31.18
CA SER A 591 -12.71 -41.91 31.93
C SER A 591 -14.17 -42.38 32.10
N GLY A 592 -15.00 -42.37 31.06
CA GLY A 592 -16.32 -43.03 31.13
C GLY A 592 -17.43 -42.22 31.81
N THR A 593 -18.51 -42.93 32.19
CA THR A 593 -19.92 -42.51 32.31
C THR A 593 -20.22 -41.01 32.20
N LYS A 594 -20.34 -40.51 30.96
CA LYS A 594 -21.37 -39.59 30.38
C LYS A 594 -20.76 -38.73 29.26
N GLY A 595 -20.44 -39.36 28.12
CA GLY A 595 -19.84 -38.77 26.91
C GLY A 595 -20.84 -38.01 26.03
N TRP A 596 -21.26 -36.82 26.46
CA TRP A 596 -22.13 -35.94 25.68
C TRP A 596 -21.33 -34.88 24.90
N SER A 597 -20.06 -34.68 25.25
CA SER A 597 -19.08 -33.81 24.59
C SER A 597 -17.77 -34.59 24.34
N ILE A 598 -16.97 -34.11 23.41
CA ILE A 598 -15.67 -34.69 23.03
C ILE A 598 -14.57 -33.86 23.69
N PRO A 599 -13.67 -34.46 24.50
CA PRO A 599 -12.49 -33.75 25.00
C PRO A 599 -11.50 -33.53 23.86
N VAL A 600 -10.95 -32.32 23.79
CA VAL A 600 -9.97 -31.87 22.80
C VAL A 600 -8.71 -31.44 23.51
N TRP A 601 -7.59 -31.98 23.07
CA TRP A 601 -6.25 -31.60 23.54
C TRP A 601 -5.49 -30.91 22.40
N GLU A 602 -5.01 -29.70 22.67
CA GLU A 602 -4.07 -29.02 21.78
C GLU A 602 -2.75 -29.79 21.76
N ILE A 603 -1.90 -29.57 20.74
CA ILE A 603 -0.56 -30.17 20.72
C ILE A 603 0.24 -29.63 21.90
N SER A 604 0.59 -30.51 22.83
CA SER A 604 1.27 -30.17 24.09
C SER A 604 2.57 -29.41 23.85
N LYS A 605 2.74 -28.29 24.60
CA LYS A 605 3.94 -27.45 24.63
C LYS A 605 4.36 -27.22 26.07
N THR A 606 5.65 -27.38 26.35
CA THR A 606 6.24 -27.12 27.66
C THR A 606 6.22 -25.62 28.00
N PRO A 607 6.21 -25.23 29.29
CA PRO A 607 6.28 -23.82 29.67
C PRO A 607 7.50 -23.08 29.08
N SER A 608 8.64 -23.76 28.96
CA SER A 608 9.87 -23.21 28.37
C SER A 608 9.78 -22.98 26.86
N GLU A 609 9.00 -23.79 26.13
CA GLU A 609 8.79 -23.60 24.69
C GLU A 609 7.84 -22.43 24.40
N ARG A 610 6.88 -22.20 25.31
CA ARG A 610 5.84 -21.17 25.18
C ARG A 610 6.31 -19.79 25.60
N ALA A 611 7.20 -19.71 26.59
CA ALA A 611 7.71 -18.46 27.15
C ALA A 611 8.87 -17.91 26.31
N LEU A 612 8.58 -16.92 25.46
CA LEU A 612 9.53 -16.30 24.52
C LEU A 612 10.06 -14.96 25.04
N GLU A 613 11.16 -14.49 24.44
CA GLU A 613 11.80 -13.22 24.81
C GLU A 613 11.17 -12.00 24.14
N THR A 614 10.61 -12.18 22.93
CA THR A 614 10.16 -11.08 22.07
C THR A 614 8.74 -11.29 21.56
N ASP A 615 8.03 -10.19 21.31
CA ASP A 615 6.71 -10.22 20.68
C ASP A 615 6.76 -10.62 19.20
N GLU A 616 7.87 -10.33 18.51
CA GLU A 616 8.07 -10.76 17.12
C GLU A 616 8.09 -12.29 17.04
N GLU A 617 8.89 -12.96 17.87
CA GLU A 617 8.96 -14.43 17.88
C GLU A 617 7.61 -15.06 18.24
N ALA A 618 6.90 -14.49 19.22
CA ALA A 618 5.56 -14.93 19.60
C ALA A 618 4.56 -14.79 18.44
N LEU A 619 4.62 -13.70 17.69
CA LEU A 619 3.78 -13.45 16.53
C LEU A 619 3.96 -14.54 15.46
N TYR A 620 5.21 -14.82 15.05
CA TYR A 620 5.47 -15.83 14.01
C TYR A 620 5.16 -17.26 14.48
N LYS A 621 5.50 -17.61 15.73
CA LYS A 621 5.19 -18.95 16.27
C LYS A 621 3.70 -19.18 16.45
N ASN A 622 2.92 -18.18 16.90
CA ASN A 622 1.47 -18.28 16.99
C ASN A 622 0.81 -18.34 15.61
N PHE A 623 1.32 -17.62 14.62
CA PHE A 623 0.82 -17.73 13.25
C PHE A 623 1.09 -19.12 12.66
N GLN A 624 2.30 -19.67 12.85
CA GLN A 624 2.60 -21.03 12.42
C GLN A 624 1.79 -22.08 13.16
N TRP A 625 1.51 -21.84 14.44
CA TRP A 625 0.64 -22.69 15.23
C TRP A 625 -0.78 -22.69 14.64
N LEU A 626 -1.33 -21.53 14.27
CA LEU A 626 -2.62 -21.45 13.58
C LEU A 626 -2.62 -22.20 12.23
N LEU A 627 -1.56 -22.07 11.44
CA LEU A 627 -1.46 -22.74 10.14
C LEU A 627 -1.37 -24.26 10.27
N SER A 628 -0.65 -24.80 11.26
CA SER A 628 -0.22 -26.20 11.26
C SER A 628 -0.53 -27.02 12.51
N GLU A 629 -0.82 -26.41 13.67
CA GLU A 629 -0.92 -27.14 14.95
C GLU A 629 -2.23 -26.94 15.71
N LYS A 630 -2.92 -25.78 15.56
CA LYS A 630 -4.18 -25.47 16.25
C LYS A 630 -5.25 -26.50 15.94
N ARG A 631 -5.89 -27.09 16.95
CA ARG A 631 -7.01 -28.03 16.71
C ARG A 631 -8.23 -27.29 16.16
N MET A 632 -8.61 -27.63 14.93
CA MET A 632 -9.87 -27.25 14.31
C MET A 632 -10.83 -28.45 14.42
N VAL A 633 -11.95 -28.27 15.10
CA VAL A 633 -12.91 -29.35 15.38
C VAL A 633 -14.29 -28.93 14.91
N ALA A 634 -14.98 -29.82 14.20
CA ALA A 634 -16.39 -29.67 13.87
C ALA A 634 -17.12 -30.98 14.16
N VAL A 635 -18.31 -30.89 14.77
CA VAL A 635 -19.16 -32.05 15.07
C VAL A 635 -20.57 -31.79 14.53
N ILE A 636 -21.04 -32.68 13.66
CA ILE A 636 -22.31 -32.56 12.96
C ILE A 636 -23.24 -33.69 13.46
N PRO A 637 -24.21 -33.39 14.34
CA PRO A 637 -25.15 -34.38 14.86
C PRO A 637 -26.36 -34.59 13.92
N LEU A 638 -26.52 -35.78 13.38
CA LEU A 638 -27.54 -36.13 12.40
C LEU A 638 -28.47 -37.21 12.94
N ARG A 639 -29.77 -36.96 12.86
CA ARG A 639 -30.80 -37.96 13.04
C ARG A 639 -31.20 -38.50 11.67
N ALA A 640 -30.94 -39.77 11.40
CA ALA A 640 -31.08 -40.34 10.06
C ALA A 640 -32.07 -41.50 10.01
N SER A 641 -32.85 -41.60 8.93
CA SER A 641 -33.72 -42.73 8.60
C SER A 641 -33.18 -43.43 7.37
N LEU A 642 -33.02 -44.76 7.41
CA LEU A 642 -32.56 -45.55 6.25
C LEU A 642 -33.71 -46.00 5.34
N GLY A 643 -34.77 -45.20 5.28
CA GLY A 643 -35.90 -45.39 4.37
C GLY A 643 -37.07 -46.19 4.96
N PRO A 644 -38.12 -46.43 4.16
CA PRO A 644 -39.43 -46.90 4.63
C PRO A 644 -39.46 -48.31 5.23
N GLY A 645 -38.41 -49.11 5.00
CA GLY A 645 -38.31 -50.50 5.48
C GLY A 645 -37.56 -50.65 6.82
N VAL A 646 -36.99 -49.57 7.37
CA VAL A 646 -36.26 -49.61 8.64
C VAL A 646 -37.18 -49.09 9.75
N PRO A 647 -37.49 -49.89 10.78
CA PRO A 647 -38.51 -49.55 11.76
C PRO A 647 -38.04 -48.54 12.82
N TYR A 648 -36.89 -47.89 12.65
CA TYR A 648 -36.29 -46.96 13.62
C TYR A 648 -35.51 -45.84 12.94
N LYS A 649 -35.18 -44.79 13.70
CA LYS A 649 -34.20 -43.75 13.29
C LYS A 649 -32.89 -43.95 14.05
N MET A 650 -31.76 -43.66 13.39
CA MET A 650 -30.43 -43.73 14.00
C MET A 650 -29.95 -42.35 14.46
N ALA A 651 -28.97 -42.35 15.37
CA ALA A 651 -28.18 -41.19 15.73
C ALA A 651 -26.79 -41.31 15.09
N ALA A 652 -26.44 -40.37 14.22
CA ALA A 652 -25.14 -40.30 13.56
C ALA A 652 -24.40 -39.02 13.97
N PHE A 653 -23.08 -39.11 14.18
CA PHE A 653 -22.22 -37.96 14.43
C PHE A 653 -21.06 -38.00 13.43
N VAL A 654 -20.91 -36.92 12.67
CA VAL A 654 -19.74 -36.70 11.82
C VAL A 654 -18.79 -35.77 12.55
N THR A 655 -17.58 -36.26 12.83
CA THR A 655 -16.54 -35.51 13.53
C THR A 655 -15.36 -35.28 12.59
N VAL A 656 -14.99 -34.02 12.40
CA VAL A 656 -13.80 -33.62 11.65
C VAL A 656 -12.84 -32.97 12.63
N ILE A 657 -11.60 -33.46 12.66
CA ILE A 657 -10.53 -32.88 13.48
C ILE A 657 -9.32 -32.65 12.58
N ALA A 658 -8.76 -31.44 12.65
CA ALA A 658 -7.61 -31.06 11.85
C ALA A 658 -6.59 -30.27 12.66
N ASN A 659 -5.32 -30.40 12.29
CA ASN A 659 -4.18 -29.71 12.88
C ASN A 659 -3.86 -28.51 12.00
N GLY A 660 -4.23 -27.35 12.52
CA GLY A 660 -4.18 -26.09 11.82
C GLY A 660 -5.09 -26.03 10.59
N LEU A 661 -5.03 -24.90 9.92
CA LEU A 661 -5.74 -24.66 8.65
C LEU A 661 -5.26 -25.61 7.55
N LYS A 662 -3.97 -25.98 7.57
CA LYS A 662 -3.38 -26.93 6.63
C LYS A 662 -4.04 -28.31 6.73
N GLY A 663 -4.21 -28.82 7.95
CA GLY A 663 -4.93 -30.08 8.17
C GLY A 663 -6.37 -30.00 7.69
N LEU A 664 -7.03 -28.84 7.87
CA LEU A 664 -8.42 -28.65 7.46
C LEU A 664 -8.58 -28.71 5.94
N MET A 665 -7.64 -28.12 5.18
CA MET A 665 -7.60 -28.26 3.71
C MET A 665 -7.38 -29.70 3.25
N GLY A 666 -6.63 -30.49 4.03
CA GLY A 666 -6.38 -31.90 3.75
C GLY A 666 -7.40 -32.87 4.35
N ALA A 667 -8.43 -32.38 5.04
CA ALA A 667 -9.39 -33.21 5.76
C ALA A 667 -10.27 -33.99 4.78
N LYS A 668 -9.98 -35.29 4.63
CA LYS A 668 -10.74 -36.21 3.79
C LYS A 668 -11.09 -37.50 4.53
N PRO A 669 -12.24 -38.12 4.22
CA PRO A 669 -12.57 -39.44 4.71
C PRO A 669 -11.54 -40.50 4.25
N GLN A 670 -11.18 -41.41 5.15
CA GLN A 670 -10.39 -42.60 4.83
C GLN A 670 -11.22 -43.84 5.21
N PHE A 671 -11.55 -44.65 4.21
CA PHE A 671 -12.33 -45.88 4.41
C PHE A 671 -11.70 -47.03 3.62
N GLN A 672 -10.92 -47.86 4.31
CA GLN A 672 -10.18 -48.97 3.73
C GLN A 672 -10.53 -50.28 4.45
N ASP A 673 -10.40 -51.41 3.76
CA ASP A 673 -10.48 -52.73 4.38
C ASP A 673 -9.31 -52.91 5.35
N GLY A 674 -9.60 -53.29 6.60
CA GLY A 674 -8.57 -53.55 7.60
C GLY A 674 -7.77 -54.81 7.27
N SER A 675 -6.44 -54.74 7.34
CA SER A 675 -5.56 -55.90 7.11
C SER A 675 -5.56 -56.92 8.27
N ALA A 676 -6.05 -56.54 9.46
CA ALA A 676 -6.04 -57.38 10.67
C ALA A 676 -7.45 -57.62 11.28
N CYS A 677 -8.50 -57.09 10.67
CA CYS A 677 -9.89 -57.19 11.12
C CYS A 677 -10.78 -57.27 9.86
N SER A 678 -11.80 -58.14 9.82
CA SER A 678 -12.72 -58.31 8.68
C SER A 678 -13.65 -57.11 8.41
N SER A 679 -13.25 -55.92 8.84
CA SER A 679 -14.08 -54.73 9.01
C SER A 679 -13.38 -53.48 8.46
N LYS A 680 -14.16 -52.46 8.09
CA LYS A 680 -13.64 -51.21 7.53
C LYS A 680 -12.98 -50.32 8.60
N GLN A 681 -11.89 -49.64 8.24
CA GLN A 681 -11.21 -48.63 9.07
C GLN A 681 -11.93 -47.27 8.97
N ASN A 682 -12.05 -46.55 10.10
CA ASN A 682 -12.74 -45.26 10.22
C ASN A 682 -12.01 -44.40 11.27
N GLY A 683 -12.00 -43.07 11.12
CA GLY A 683 -11.33 -42.16 12.05
C GLY A 683 -9.81 -42.31 12.06
N LYS A 684 -9.22 -42.60 10.89
CA LYS A 684 -7.77 -42.68 10.70
C LYS A 684 -7.21 -41.29 10.43
N TRP A 685 -6.11 -40.96 11.11
CA TRP A 685 -5.32 -39.76 10.82
C TRP A 685 -4.60 -39.91 9.48
N ASN A 686 -4.70 -38.89 8.63
CA ASN A 686 -4.24 -38.94 7.24
C ASN A 686 -2.71 -39.05 7.11
N LEU A 687 -1.95 -38.37 7.97
CA LEU A 687 -0.49 -38.39 7.95
C LEU A 687 0.09 -39.43 8.91
N SER A 688 -0.37 -39.46 10.17
CA SER A 688 0.20 -40.40 11.16
C SER A 688 -0.24 -41.85 10.91
N GLY A 689 -1.37 -42.05 10.24
CA GLY A 689 -1.95 -43.36 9.97
C GLY A 689 -2.54 -44.05 11.20
N SER A 690 -2.49 -43.43 12.39
CA SER A 690 -3.07 -43.98 13.61
C SER A 690 -4.60 -43.81 13.63
N LEU A 691 -5.28 -44.62 14.42
CA LEU A 691 -6.72 -44.53 14.61
C LEU A 691 -7.05 -43.68 15.83
N TRP A 692 -8.02 -42.77 15.69
CA TRP A 692 -8.52 -41.94 16.78
C TRP A 692 -9.25 -42.73 17.87
N LYS A 693 -9.79 -43.90 17.52
CA LYS A 693 -10.27 -44.88 18.50
C LYS A 693 -9.65 -46.24 18.14
N PRO A 694 -9.08 -46.99 19.10
CA PRO A 694 -8.41 -48.27 18.82
C PRO A 694 -9.36 -49.27 18.15
N GLY A 695 -8.82 -50.02 17.19
CA GLY A 695 -9.63 -50.77 16.22
C GLY A 695 -9.09 -52.16 15.90
N CYS A 696 -8.98 -53.03 16.91
CA CYS A 696 -9.25 -54.46 16.84
C CYS A 696 -9.54 -54.91 18.29
N ALA A 697 -10.72 -55.49 18.53
CA ALA A 697 -11.14 -55.86 19.88
C ALA A 697 -10.17 -56.90 20.47
N SER A 698 -9.56 -56.59 21.61
CA SER A 698 -8.95 -57.59 22.50
C SER A 698 -9.59 -57.45 23.88
N SER A 699 -9.35 -58.42 24.77
CA SER A 699 -9.81 -58.35 26.16
C SER A 699 -9.25 -57.15 26.94
N THR A 700 -8.21 -56.49 26.42
CA THR A 700 -7.52 -55.35 27.06
C THR A 700 -7.65 -54.02 26.31
N GLN A 701 -8.23 -53.99 25.12
CA GLN A 701 -8.44 -52.77 24.32
C GLN A 701 -9.83 -52.77 23.65
N PRO A 702 -10.79 -51.97 24.15
CA PRO A 702 -12.15 -51.93 23.59
C PRO A 702 -12.19 -51.28 22.21
N ASN A 703 -13.04 -51.81 21.34
CA ASN A 703 -13.23 -51.39 19.95
C ASN A 703 -14.00 -50.06 19.86
N PHE A 704 -13.74 -49.25 18.82
CA PHE A 704 -14.50 -48.03 18.51
C PHE A 704 -16.01 -48.23 18.34
N ARG A 705 -16.47 -49.47 18.07
CA ARG A 705 -17.89 -49.85 17.99
C ARG A 705 -18.56 -50.10 19.35
N VAL A 706 -17.78 -50.13 20.42
CA VAL A 706 -18.31 -50.33 21.78
C VAL A 706 -18.75 -48.98 22.33
N ALA A 707 -20.02 -48.91 22.74
CA ALA A 707 -20.58 -47.73 23.37
C ALA A 707 -19.71 -47.34 24.56
N GLY A 708 -19.17 -46.12 24.51
CA GLY A 708 -18.42 -45.57 25.62
C GLY A 708 -16.93 -45.83 25.72
N THR A 709 -16.29 -46.33 24.67
CA THR A 709 -14.83 -46.33 24.59
C THR A 709 -14.32 -44.90 24.77
N PRO A 710 -13.48 -44.61 25.79
CA PRO A 710 -12.97 -43.26 26.02
C PRO A 710 -12.03 -42.84 24.89
N VAL A 711 -12.05 -41.56 24.57
CA VAL A 711 -11.00 -40.91 23.76
C VAL A 711 -9.99 -40.35 24.75
N LEU A 712 -8.72 -40.68 24.54
CA LEU A 712 -7.60 -40.27 25.36
C LEU A 712 -6.69 -39.31 24.58
N GLU A 713 -5.83 -38.56 25.28
CA GLU A 713 -4.93 -37.58 24.67
C GLU A 713 -4.01 -38.24 23.62
N GLU A 714 -3.50 -39.45 23.91
CA GLU A 714 -2.64 -40.21 23.00
C GLU A 714 -3.32 -40.64 21.68
N ASN A 715 -4.65 -40.50 21.58
CA ASN A 715 -5.37 -40.81 20.35
C ASN A 715 -5.33 -39.67 19.33
N PHE A 716 -4.86 -38.49 19.72
CA PHE A 716 -4.70 -37.34 18.83
C PHE A 716 -3.33 -37.34 18.15
N SER A 717 -3.29 -37.02 16.86
CA SER A 717 -2.01 -36.89 16.13
C SER A 717 -1.26 -35.64 16.57
N SER A 718 0.04 -35.75 16.86
CA SER A 718 0.93 -34.61 17.12
C SER A 718 1.61 -34.07 15.86
N LEU A 719 1.37 -34.67 14.69
CA LEU A 719 1.98 -34.23 13.43
C LEU A 719 1.34 -32.92 12.93
N PRO A 720 2.12 -31.87 12.62
CA PRO A 720 1.58 -30.64 12.05
C PRO A 720 0.89 -30.87 10.71
N GLY A 721 -0.27 -30.25 10.49
CA GLY A 721 -1.04 -30.37 9.25
C GLY A 721 -1.79 -31.70 9.06
N ASP A 722 -1.83 -32.58 10.06
CA ASP A 722 -2.61 -33.82 10.01
C ASP A 722 -4.12 -33.57 10.16
N SER A 723 -4.95 -34.51 9.73
CA SER A 723 -6.39 -34.43 9.87
C SER A 723 -7.04 -35.79 9.86
N MET A 724 -8.28 -35.84 10.36
CA MET A 724 -9.08 -37.04 10.39
C MET A 724 -10.56 -36.70 10.17
N PHE A 725 -11.27 -37.68 9.65
CA PHE A 725 -12.72 -37.66 9.51
C PHE A 725 -13.25 -38.95 10.13
N PHE A 726 -14.23 -38.82 11.03
CA PHE A 726 -14.81 -39.94 11.76
C PHE A 726 -16.33 -39.87 11.68
N LEU A 727 -16.95 -40.99 11.32
CA LEU A 727 -18.41 -41.15 11.32
C LEU A 727 -18.80 -42.20 12.35
N GLU A 728 -19.64 -41.86 13.30
CA GLU A 728 -20.27 -42.84 14.18
C GLU A 728 -21.79 -42.86 13.97
N ALA A 729 -22.38 -44.04 13.89
CA ALA A 729 -23.81 -44.24 13.70
C ALA A 729 -24.34 -45.30 14.68
N TRP A 730 -25.39 -44.96 15.41
CA TRP A 730 -25.95 -45.73 16.52
C TRP A 730 -27.44 -46.01 16.29
N ASP A 731 -27.84 -47.27 16.34
CA ASP A 731 -29.19 -47.73 15.99
C ASP A 731 -29.69 -48.93 16.81
N TYR A 732 -30.98 -49.29 16.73
CA TYR A 732 -31.63 -50.33 17.55
C TYR A 732 -31.44 -51.79 17.07
N GLY A 733 -30.39 -52.07 16.29
CA GLY A 733 -30.19 -53.42 15.74
C GLY A 733 -31.13 -53.75 14.57
N THR A 734 -30.85 -54.81 13.82
CA THR A 734 -31.69 -55.25 12.67
C THR A 734 -33.13 -55.61 13.05
N SER A 735 -33.39 -55.94 14.32
CA SER A 735 -34.71 -56.29 14.84
C SER A 735 -35.53 -55.09 15.31
N GLY A 736 -34.93 -53.90 15.44
CA GLY A 736 -35.57 -52.69 15.97
C GLY A 736 -35.85 -52.70 17.47
N ASN A 737 -35.79 -53.86 18.15
CA ASN A 737 -36.15 -54.02 19.56
C ASN A 737 -34.91 -54.29 20.46
N SER A 738 -33.70 -54.21 19.90
CA SER A 738 -32.44 -54.49 20.62
C SER A 738 -31.92 -53.22 21.31
N PRO A 739 -31.00 -53.32 22.29
CA PRO A 739 -30.25 -52.15 22.77
C PRO A 739 -29.60 -51.40 21.59
N ILE A 740 -29.31 -50.10 21.74
CA ILE A 740 -28.64 -49.40 20.67
C ILE A 740 -27.22 -49.96 20.49
N THR A 741 -26.85 -50.18 19.24
CA THR A 741 -25.59 -50.77 18.80
C THR A 741 -24.99 -49.92 17.69
N PHE A 742 -23.67 -50.05 17.50
CA PHE A 742 -22.98 -49.33 16.44
C PHE A 742 -23.27 -49.96 15.08
N ASN A 743 -23.90 -49.19 14.18
CA ASN A 743 -24.14 -49.50 12.77
C ASN A 743 -24.57 -50.95 12.49
N SER A 744 -25.73 -51.38 13.02
CA SER A 744 -26.17 -52.78 12.95
C SER A 744 -26.53 -53.28 11.55
N LEU A 745 -26.81 -52.35 10.62
CA LEU A 745 -27.12 -52.64 9.21
C LEU A 745 -25.88 -52.82 8.34
N GLY A 746 -24.69 -52.80 8.95
CA GLY A 746 -23.41 -53.05 8.28
C GLY A 746 -22.81 -51.81 7.63
N ASP A 747 -21.49 -51.87 7.43
CA ASP A 747 -20.69 -50.73 6.97
C ASP A 747 -21.05 -50.24 5.56
N SER A 748 -21.61 -51.10 4.71
CA SER A 748 -21.94 -50.75 3.31
C SER A 748 -23.12 -49.79 3.16
N ASN A 749 -24.05 -49.68 4.11
CA ASN A 749 -25.28 -48.90 3.91
C ASN A 749 -25.15 -47.45 4.39
N VAL A 750 -24.54 -47.24 5.56
CA VAL A 750 -24.39 -45.89 6.15
C VAL A 750 -23.13 -45.20 5.64
N TYR A 751 -22.00 -45.91 5.55
CA TYR A 751 -20.76 -45.29 5.09
C TYR A 751 -20.85 -44.89 3.62
N ASN A 752 -21.49 -45.66 2.74
CA ASN A 752 -21.62 -45.27 1.32
C ASN A 752 -22.33 -43.93 1.08
N ILE A 753 -23.10 -43.41 2.05
CA ILE A 753 -23.78 -42.11 1.97
C ILE A 753 -22.79 -40.95 2.23
N PHE A 754 -21.88 -41.14 3.20
CA PHE A 754 -20.90 -40.13 3.65
C PHE A 754 -19.48 -40.35 3.07
N TYR A 755 -19.21 -41.53 2.52
CA TYR A 755 -17.94 -42.01 1.97
C TYR A 755 -18.20 -42.59 0.57
N PRO A 756 -18.22 -41.76 -0.48
CA PRO A 756 -18.35 -42.25 -1.85
C PRO A 756 -17.10 -43.06 -2.24
N PRO A 757 -17.24 -44.18 -2.96
CA PRO A 757 -16.09 -44.96 -3.45
C PRO A 757 -15.20 -44.20 -4.45
N THR A 758 -15.65 -43.05 -4.96
CA THR A 758 -14.95 -42.20 -5.94
C THR A 758 -14.51 -40.84 -5.39
N SER A 759 -14.59 -40.58 -4.08
CA SER A 759 -14.26 -39.24 -3.54
C SER A 759 -12.76 -38.94 -3.69
N GLN A 760 -12.42 -37.95 -4.53
CA GLN A 760 -11.05 -37.51 -4.73
C GLN A 760 -10.59 -36.41 -3.75
N TYR A 761 -11.53 -35.64 -3.15
CA TYR A 761 -11.22 -34.46 -2.33
C TYR A 761 -11.80 -34.50 -0.91
N GLY A 762 -11.51 -33.44 -0.14
CA GLY A 762 -11.85 -33.31 1.27
C GLY A 762 -13.14 -32.53 1.55
N VAL A 763 -13.31 -32.19 2.84
CA VAL A 763 -14.48 -31.45 3.38
C VAL A 763 -14.54 -30.02 2.84
N LEU A 764 -13.39 -29.44 2.45
CA LEU A 764 -13.34 -28.13 1.82
C LEU A 764 -13.23 -28.24 0.30
N PRO A 765 -13.80 -27.28 -0.46
CA PRO A 765 -13.71 -27.30 -1.92
C PRO A 765 -12.26 -27.36 -2.41
N PRO A 766 -11.96 -28.20 -3.42
CA PRO A 766 -10.60 -28.41 -3.92
C PRO A 766 -9.92 -27.13 -4.43
N VAL A 767 -10.70 -26.18 -4.97
CA VAL A 767 -10.18 -24.89 -5.43
C VAL A 767 -9.50 -24.09 -4.30
N PHE A 768 -9.95 -24.22 -3.05
CA PHE A 768 -9.25 -23.65 -1.90
C PHE A 768 -8.07 -24.52 -1.46
N ALA A 769 -8.30 -25.83 -1.32
CA ALA A 769 -7.31 -26.74 -0.78
C ALA A 769 -6.01 -26.77 -1.60
N PHE A 770 -6.09 -26.76 -2.94
CA PHE A 770 -4.92 -26.80 -3.81
C PHE A 770 -4.17 -25.47 -3.91
N ASN A 771 -4.84 -24.34 -3.70
CA ASN A 771 -4.22 -23.01 -3.71
C ASN A 771 -3.78 -22.55 -2.31
N PHE A 772 -4.19 -23.24 -1.23
CA PHE A 772 -3.86 -22.89 0.15
C PHE A 772 -2.36 -22.81 0.49
N PRO A 773 -1.44 -23.60 -0.08
CA PRO A 773 -0.01 -23.55 0.28
C PRO A 773 0.61 -22.14 0.23
N VAL A 774 0.07 -21.24 -0.60
CA VAL A 774 0.51 -19.84 -0.64
C VAL A 774 0.35 -19.11 0.71
N MET A 775 -0.59 -19.53 1.55
CA MET A 775 -0.79 -18.97 2.88
C MET A 775 0.41 -19.20 3.81
N GLU A 776 1.20 -20.26 3.58
CA GLU A 776 2.45 -20.48 4.32
C GLU A 776 3.46 -19.33 4.03
N ARG A 777 3.39 -18.73 2.83
CA ARG A 777 4.27 -17.62 2.39
C ARG A 777 4.01 -16.31 3.12
N LEU A 778 2.84 -16.16 3.75
CA LEU A 778 2.57 -15.00 4.60
C LEU A 778 3.49 -14.95 5.82
N SER A 779 4.13 -16.05 6.19
CA SER A 779 5.02 -16.10 7.35
C SER A 779 6.47 -16.43 7.02
N PHE A 780 6.74 -17.35 6.10
CA PHE A 780 8.11 -17.71 5.71
C PHE A 780 8.21 -17.91 4.20
N LEU A 781 9.32 -17.43 3.62
CA LEU A 781 9.56 -17.37 2.17
C LEU A 781 10.52 -18.50 1.73
N THR A 782 10.17 -19.75 2.07
CA THR A 782 10.93 -20.99 1.76
C THR A 782 10.07 -22.15 1.25
N ALA A 783 10.50 -22.94 0.26
CA ALA A 783 9.70 -24.09 -0.22
C ALA A 783 9.32 -25.11 0.87
N ASP A 784 10.06 -25.10 1.99
CA ASP A 784 9.78 -25.97 3.13
C ASP A 784 8.52 -25.52 3.90
N SER A 785 7.82 -26.49 4.48
CA SER A 785 6.75 -26.22 5.44
C SER A 785 7.36 -26.02 6.82
N VAL A 786 7.18 -24.84 7.39
CA VAL A 786 7.78 -24.42 8.65
C VAL A 786 6.79 -24.61 9.79
N SER A 787 7.05 -25.53 10.71
CA SER A 787 6.27 -25.66 11.95
C SER A 787 6.77 -24.70 13.05
N PRO A 788 6.02 -24.48 14.15
CA PRO A 788 6.45 -23.60 15.25
C PRO A 788 7.83 -23.93 15.84
N SER A 789 8.23 -25.20 15.87
CA SER A 789 9.56 -25.60 16.37
C SER A 789 10.69 -25.26 15.40
N GLN A 790 10.39 -25.07 14.11
CA GLN A 790 11.36 -24.76 13.05
C GLN A 790 11.51 -23.25 12.81
N VAL A 791 10.68 -22.40 13.42
CA VAL A 791 10.72 -20.94 13.26
C VAL A 791 12.13 -20.37 13.44
N ASN A 792 12.85 -20.81 14.47
CA ASN A 792 14.18 -20.26 14.78
C ASN A 792 15.23 -20.67 13.74
N SER A 793 15.08 -21.84 13.11
CA SER A 793 15.97 -22.28 12.02
C SER A 793 15.74 -21.55 10.70
N HIS A 794 14.54 -20.98 10.50
CA HIS A 794 14.16 -20.25 9.29
C HIS A 794 13.98 -18.74 9.53
N TRP A 795 14.51 -18.23 10.65
CA TRP A 795 14.26 -16.87 11.13
C TRP A 795 14.59 -15.80 10.08
N GLU A 796 15.70 -15.97 9.36
CA GLU A 796 16.14 -15.03 8.31
C GLU A 796 15.25 -15.02 7.05
N GLN A 797 14.41 -16.05 6.87
CA GLN A 797 13.51 -16.20 5.73
C GLN A 797 12.07 -15.77 6.05
N ARG A 798 11.85 -15.15 7.22
CA ARG A 798 10.53 -14.70 7.64
C ARG A 798 10.01 -13.58 6.74
N ASN A 799 8.72 -13.62 6.46
CA ASN A 799 8.03 -12.58 5.70
C ASN A 799 7.71 -11.39 6.61
N LYS A 800 8.51 -10.33 6.48
CA LYS A 800 8.43 -9.11 7.29
C LYS A 800 7.22 -8.23 6.97
N ILE A 801 6.37 -8.62 6.01
CA ILE A 801 5.08 -7.97 5.74
C ILE A 801 3.99 -8.49 6.70
N LEU A 802 4.17 -9.66 7.32
CA LEU A 802 3.19 -10.25 8.24
C LEU A 802 2.72 -9.30 9.35
N PRO A 803 3.60 -8.56 10.05
CA PRO A 803 3.17 -7.61 11.09
C PRO A 803 2.20 -6.56 10.56
N LEU A 804 2.43 -6.03 9.35
CA LEU A 804 1.54 -5.06 8.69
C LEU A 804 0.17 -5.68 8.38
N ILE A 805 0.14 -6.93 7.91
CA ILE A 805 -1.10 -7.67 7.63
C ILE A 805 -1.88 -7.92 8.92
N VAL A 806 -1.20 -8.32 9.99
CA VAL A 806 -1.83 -8.58 11.30
C VAL A 806 -2.39 -7.28 11.90
N SER A 807 -1.65 -6.17 11.82
CA SER A 807 -2.15 -4.86 12.26
C SER A 807 -3.32 -4.38 11.42
N LEU A 808 -3.31 -4.60 10.10
CA LEU A 808 -4.45 -4.31 9.23
C LEU A 808 -5.67 -5.17 9.59
N ALA A 809 -5.48 -6.47 9.78
CA ALA A 809 -6.55 -7.39 10.20
C ALA A 809 -7.18 -6.94 11.52
N LYS A 810 -6.37 -6.49 12.48
CA LYS A 810 -6.86 -5.90 13.74
C LYS A 810 -7.66 -4.63 13.49
N THR A 811 -7.14 -3.69 12.72
CA THR A 811 -7.83 -2.42 12.40
C THR A 811 -9.19 -2.66 11.73
N LEU A 812 -9.27 -3.58 10.77
CA LEU A 812 -10.53 -3.91 10.09
C LEU A 812 -11.48 -4.67 11.03
N SER A 813 -10.97 -5.60 11.85
CA SER A 813 -11.78 -6.31 12.85
C SER A 813 -12.39 -5.36 13.88
N ASP A 814 -11.60 -4.42 14.41
CA ASP A 814 -12.06 -3.43 15.41
C ASP A 814 -13.13 -2.48 14.85
N GLN A 815 -13.16 -2.27 13.53
CA GLN A 815 -14.13 -1.42 12.82
C GLN A 815 -15.28 -2.18 12.16
N SER A 816 -15.39 -3.48 12.38
CA SER A 816 -16.50 -4.29 11.91
C SER A 816 -17.67 -4.29 12.88
N ASP A 817 -18.90 -4.43 12.36
CA ASP A 817 -20.11 -4.53 13.20
C ASP A 817 -21.18 -5.39 12.52
N SER A 818 -21.38 -6.60 13.04
CA SER A 818 -22.40 -7.54 12.57
C SER A 818 -23.83 -7.04 12.75
N SER A 819 -24.09 -6.19 13.76
CA SER A 819 -25.44 -5.70 14.08
C SER A 819 -25.95 -4.67 13.08
N THR A 820 -25.04 -3.87 12.53
CA THR A 820 -25.33 -2.83 11.52
C THR A 820 -24.84 -3.20 10.12
N ASN A 821 -24.39 -4.46 9.94
CA ASN A 821 -23.84 -5.00 8.69
C ASN A 821 -22.68 -4.16 8.12
N LYS A 822 -21.75 -3.76 8.99
CA LYS A 822 -20.54 -3.00 8.62
C LYS A 822 -19.37 -3.94 8.45
N ASN A 823 -18.88 -4.03 7.21
CA ASN A 823 -17.84 -4.94 6.79
C ASN A 823 -16.67 -4.19 6.12
N PRO A 824 -15.68 -3.73 6.89
CA PRO A 824 -14.53 -3.03 6.34
C PRO A 824 -13.57 -3.94 5.56
N PHE A 825 -13.69 -5.27 5.67
CA PHE A 825 -12.89 -6.22 4.87
C PHE A 825 -13.20 -6.12 3.37
N GLN A 826 -14.34 -5.56 2.97
CA GLN A 826 -14.67 -5.28 1.57
C GLN A 826 -13.70 -4.31 0.89
N LEU A 827 -13.01 -3.46 1.65
CA LEU A 827 -11.96 -2.60 1.10
C LEU A 827 -10.79 -3.43 0.55
N LEU A 828 -10.41 -4.48 1.29
CA LEU A 828 -9.33 -5.38 0.92
C LEU A 828 -9.74 -6.31 -0.24
N THR A 829 -10.94 -6.89 -0.18
CA THR A 829 -11.41 -7.80 -1.24
C THR A 829 -11.77 -7.07 -2.53
N GLY A 830 -12.26 -5.83 -2.43
CA GLY A 830 -12.49 -4.97 -3.58
C GLY A 830 -11.19 -4.57 -4.29
N LEU A 831 -10.15 -4.21 -3.52
CA LEU A 831 -8.81 -3.94 -4.06
C LEU A 831 -8.23 -5.19 -4.75
N SER A 832 -8.33 -6.36 -4.11
CA SER A 832 -7.82 -7.61 -4.70
C SER A 832 -8.58 -7.99 -5.96
N ALA A 833 -9.90 -7.78 -6.00
CA ALA A 833 -10.72 -8.03 -7.20
C ALA A 833 -10.28 -7.18 -8.40
N ALA A 834 -10.00 -5.89 -8.20
CA ALA A 834 -9.47 -5.02 -9.25
C ALA A 834 -8.09 -5.47 -9.75
N LEU A 835 -7.21 -5.87 -8.82
CA LEU A 835 -5.84 -6.35 -9.12
C LEU A 835 -5.79 -7.79 -9.67
N THR A 836 -6.92 -8.49 -9.72
CA THR A 836 -7.03 -9.88 -10.21
C THR A 836 -7.54 -9.96 -11.66
N ARG A 837 -8.06 -8.86 -12.20
CA ARG A 837 -8.51 -8.79 -13.60
C ARG A 837 -7.36 -9.10 -14.56
N PRO A 838 -7.58 -9.88 -15.63
CA PRO A 838 -8.87 -10.27 -16.21
C PRO A 838 -9.41 -11.62 -15.71
N LEU A 839 -8.81 -12.24 -14.69
CA LEU A 839 -9.21 -13.59 -14.28
C LEU A 839 -10.60 -13.64 -13.63
N LEU A 840 -11.09 -12.51 -13.12
CA LEU A 840 -12.43 -12.37 -12.57
C LEU A 840 -13.44 -12.13 -13.70
N THR A 841 -14.45 -12.98 -13.80
CA THR A 841 -15.47 -12.90 -14.87
C THR A 841 -16.86 -13.22 -14.33
N GLN A 842 -17.89 -12.91 -15.11
CA GLN A 842 -19.21 -13.50 -14.94
C GLN A 842 -19.52 -14.48 -16.08
N THR A 843 -19.92 -15.69 -15.75
CA THR A 843 -20.23 -16.73 -16.74
C THR A 843 -21.48 -17.52 -16.36
N ALA A 844 -22.08 -18.20 -17.32
CA ALA A 844 -23.17 -19.12 -17.04
C ALA A 844 -22.63 -20.36 -16.32
N ASP A 845 -23.32 -20.75 -15.26
CA ASP A 845 -22.97 -21.90 -14.44
C ASP A 845 -23.18 -23.20 -15.21
N ALA A 846 -22.08 -23.89 -15.51
CA ALA A 846 -22.06 -25.09 -16.36
C ALA A 846 -22.39 -26.38 -15.59
N GLU A 847 -22.62 -26.30 -14.28
CA GLU A 847 -23.03 -27.46 -13.48
C GLU A 847 -24.42 -27.97 -13.88
N ASN A 848 -24.60 -29.29 -13.83
CA ASN A 848 -25.88 -29.90 -14.18
C ASN A 848 -26.99 -29.40 -13.25
N ASN A 849 -28.14 -29.05 -13.83
CA ASN A 849 -29.31 -28.51 -13.11
C ASN A 849 -29.05 -27.21 -12.33
N SER A 850 -28.00 -26.44 -12.67
CA SER A 850 -27.77 -25.08 -12.15
C SER A 850 -28.84 -24.06 -12.56
N GLY A 851 -29.59 -24.36 -13.62
CA GLY A 851 -30.49 -23.44 -14.28
C GLY A 851 -29.79 -22.42 -15.19
N GLY A 852 -28.49 -22.62 -15.50
CA GLY A 852 -27.72 -21.76 -16.41
C GLY A 852 -27.52 -20.33 -15.88
N ARG A 853 -27.47 -20.15 -14.56
CA ARG A 853 -27.37 -18.84 -13.90
C ARG A 853 -26.03 -18.18 -14.14
N THR A 854 -26.03 -16.85 -14.21
CA THR A 854 -24.78 -16.09 -14.21
C THR A 854 -24.15 -16.10 -12.82
N ILE A 855 -22.88 -16.48 -12.75
CA ILE A 855 -22.08 -16.56 -11.53
C ILE A 855 -20.75 -15.81 -11.73
N THR A 856 -20.26 -15.19 -10.67
CA THR A 856 -18.92 -14.58 -10.63
C THR A 856 -17.89 -15.65 -10.28
N ILE A 857 -16.91 -15.87 -11.15
CA ILE A 857 -15.85 -16.85 -10.89
C ILE A 857 -14.48 -16.23 -11.10
N LEU A 858 -13.51 -16.77 -10.37
CA LEU A 858 -12.11 -16.59 -10.67
C LEU A 858 -11.64 -17.76 -11.53
N LYS A 859 -11.15 -17.48 -12.74
CA LYS A 859 -10.79 -18.53 -13.71
C LYS A 859 -9.60 -19.36 -13.24
N THR A 860 -9.79 -20.68 -13.23
CA THR A 860 -8.74 -21.68 -13.00
C THR A 860 -8.36 -22.35 -14.33
N GLY A 861 -7.55 -23.41 -14.29
CA GLY A 861 -7.28 -24.25 -15.45
C GLY A 861 -8.51 -24.98 -16.02
N LEU A 862 -9.66 -24.96 -15.33
CA LEU A 862 -10.93 -25.49 -15.82
C LEU A 862 -11.57 -24.55 -16.84
N SER A 863 -12.33 -25.11 -17.78
CA SER A 863 -13.13 -24.30 -18.70
C SER A 863 -14.10 -23.39 -17.94
N ASN A 864 -14.32 -22.18 -18.45
CA ASN A 864 -15.23 -21.19 -17.85
C ASN A 864 -16.57 -21.85 -17.45
N GLY A 865 -16.96 -21.72 -16.19
CA GLY A 865 -18.20 -22.29 -15.64
C GLY A 865 -18.08 -23.67 -15.00
N ASN A 866 -16.99 -24.42 -15.21
CA ASN A 866 -16.77 -25.78 -14.67
C ASN A 866 -15.93 -25.83 -13.38
N PHE A 867 -15.74 -24.70 -12.70
CA PHE A 867 -14.94 -24.54 -11.47
C PHE A 867 -15.43 -25.36 -10.25
N ARG A 868 -16.55 -26.11 -10.35
CA ARG A 868 -17.06 -27.06 -9.36
C ARG A 868 -16.84 -28.54 -9.74
N ASN A 869 -16.09 -28.82 -10.80
CA ASN A 869 -15.95 -30.19 -11.32
C ASN A 869 -15.26 -31.16 -10.33
N ARG A 870 -16.05 -31.98 -9.62
CA ARG A 870 -15.56 -32.95 -8.64
C ARG A 870 -14.65 -34.07 -9.16
N PHE A 871 -14.37 -34.12 -10.47
CA PHE A 871 -13.51 -35.11 -11.11
C PHE A 871 -12.18 -34.53 -11.63
N ALA A 872 -11.93 -33.24 -11.39
CA ALA A 872 -10.80 -32.50 -11.94
C ALA A 872 -9.41 -32.87 -11.34
N GLY A 873 -8.34 -32.71 -12.11
CA GLY A 873 -6.99 -32.82 -11.56
C GLY A 873 -6.65 -31.66 -10.60
N PRO A 874 -5.65 -31.82 -9.70
CA PRO A 874 -5.13 -30.70 -8.91
C PRO A 874 -4.69 -29.51 -9.77
N GLU A 875 -4.09 -29.78 -10.93
CA GLU A 875 -3.58 -28.76 -11.86
C GLU A 875 -4.72 -27.91 -12.48
N GLU A 876 -5.91 -28.49 -12.66
CA GLU A 876 -7.06 -27.80 -13.26
C GLU A 876 -7.67 -26.76 -12.28
N TYR A 877 -7.40 -26.90 -10.98
CA TYR A 877 -7.85 -25.96 -9.95
C TYR A 877 -6.87 -24.82 -9.64
N LEU A 878 -5.66 -24.85 -10.21
CA LEU A 878 -4.71 -23.75 -10.07
C LEU A 878 -5.16 -22.54 -10.88
N PHE A 879 -4.79 -21.34 -10.44
CA PHE A 879 -5.19 -20.10 -11.11
C PHE A 879 -4.56 -19.95 -12.48
N ARG A 880 -5.38 -19.81 -13.52
CA ARG A 880 -4.94 -19.82 -14.92
C ARG A 880 -3.75 -18.86 -15.18
N GLN A 881 -2.66 -19.40 -15.73
CA GLN A 881 -1.46 -18.61 -16.12
C GLN A 881 -1.44 -18.25 -17.62
N SER A 882 -2.12 -19.02 -18.46
CA SER A 882 -2.21 -18.82 -19.92
C SER A 882 -3.63 -19.13 -20.42
N ASP A 883 -3.98 -18.60 -21.57
CA ASP A 883 -5.21 -18.98 -22.27
C ASP A 883 -5.14 -20.43 -22.77
N PRO A 884 -6.18 -21.26 -22.54
CA PRO A 884 -6.16 -22.65 -22.98
C PRO A 884 -6.27 -22.85 -24.50
N ILE A 885 -6.60 -21.82 -25.28
CA ILE A 885 -6.79 -21.91 -26.74
C ILE A 885 -5.60 -21.31 -27.49
N THR A 886 -5.19 -20.10 -27.14
CA THR A 886 -4.09 -19.39 -27.82
C THR A 886 -2.73 -19.65 -27.18
N GLU A 887 -2.72 -20.23 -25.98
CA GLU A 887 -1.53 -20.39 -25.12
C GLU A 887 -0.87 -19.05 -24.71
N GLU A 888 -1.48 -17.91 -25.05
CA GLU A 888 -0.96 -16.60 -24.66
C GLU A 888 -1.05 -16.41 -23.14
N PRO A 889 -0.04 -15.80 -22.50
CA PRO A 889 -0.04 -15.63 -21.06
C PRO A 889 -1.12 -14.66 -20.61
N ILE A 890 -1.88 -15.04 -19.58
CA ILE A 890 -2.76 -14.10 -18.87
C ILE A 890 -1.95 -13.31 -17.85
N ARG A 891 -2.14 -12.00 -17.88
CA ARG A 891 -1.42 -11.01 -17.08
C ARG A 891 -2.41 -10.16 -16.30
N SER A 892 -2.27 -10.15 -14.98
CA SER A 892 -2.93 -9.20 -14.09
C SER A 892 -2.15 -7.88 -14.00
N PRO A 893 -2.68 -6.78 -13.42
CA PRO A 893 -1.94 -5.54 -13.24
C PRO A 893 -0.65 -5.78 -12.43
N LEU A 894 -0.71 -6.66 -11.42
CA LEU A 894 0.45 -7.06 -10.65
C LEU A 894 1.47 -7.80 -11.51
N SER A 895 1.01 -8.70 -12.39
CA SER A 895 1.89 -9.42 -13.33
C SER A 895 2.68 -8.47 -14.23
N VAL A 896 1.99 -7.45 -14.77
CA VAL A 896 2.59 -6.43 -15.64
C VAL A 896 3.60 -5.54 -14.89
N LEU A 897 3.34 -5.25 -13.62
CA LEU A 897 4.29 -4.51 -12.77
C LEU A 897 5.49 -5.35 -12.34
N ILE A 898 5.32 -6.65 -12.17
CA ILE A 898 6.36 -7.58 -11.70
C ILE A 898 7.43 -7.82 -12.77
N GLU A 899 7.02 -7.96 -14.03
CA GLU A 899 7.90 -8.45 -15.10
C GLU A 899 7.39 -8.04 -16.48
N LYS A 900 8.27 -8.09 -17.48
CA LYS A 900 7.92 -7.97 -18.90
C LYS A 900 7.22 -9.24 -19.38
N GLU A 901 7.81 -10.38 -19.09
CA GLU A 901 7.35 -11.72 -19.47
C GLU A 901 7.29 -12.63 -18.24
N ARG A 902 6.40 -13.62 -18.28
CA ARG A 902 6.15 -14.55 -17.16
C ARG A 902 7.44 -15.26 -16.71
N GLY A 903 7.84 -15.04 -15.45
CA GLY A 903 8.97 -15.72 -14.80
C GLY A 903 10.28 -14.92 -14.71
N PHE A 904 10.40 -13.75 -15.35
CA PHE A 904 11.67 -13.01 -15.45
C PHE A 904 11.94 -11.98 -14.33
N GLN A 905 10.90 -11.50 -13.65
CA GLN A 905 11.01 -10.53 -12.53
C GLN A 905 11.79 -9.26 -12.89
N ASP A 906 11.53 -8.71 -14.07
CA ASP A 906 12.28 -7.61 -14.65
C ASP A 906 11.41 -6.35 -14.88
N GLY A 907 10.35 -6.19 -14.08
CA GLY A 907 9.43 -5.05 -14.12
C GLY A 907 9.69 -4.01 -13.02
N LEU A 908 8.82 -2.99 -12.97
CA LEU A 908 8.96 -1.86 -12.04
C LEU A 908 8.86 -2.27 -10.56
N LEU A 909 8.01 -3.24 -10.23
CA LEU A 909 7.87 -3.71 -8.85
C LEU A 909 9.13 -4.45 -8.37
N ASN A 910 9.88 -5.09 -9.28
CA ASN A 910 11.19 -5.66 -8.94
C ASN A 910 12.19 -4.58 -8.55
N LEU A 911 12.19 -3.44 -9.24
CA LEU A 911 13.04 -2.29 -8.89
C LEU A 911 12.70 -1.75 -7.50
N VAL A 912 11.40 -1.55 -7.22
CA VAL A 912 10.93 -1.08 -5.90
C VAL A 912 11.37 -2.03 -4.79
N SER A 913 11.25 -3.35 -5.02
CA SER A 913 11.62 -4.38 -4.05
C SER A 913 13.12 -4.44 -3.70
N LYS A 914 13.98 -3.74 -4.46
CA LYS A 914 15.43 -3.63 -4.22
C LYS A 914 15.80 -2.35 -3.46
N THR A 915 14.82 -1.57 -3.02
CA THR A 915 15.01 -0.33 -2.25
C THR A 915 14.62 -0.51 -0.78
N LYS A 916 14.56 0.58 -0.01
CA LYS A 916 14.03 0.59 1.36
C LYS A 916 12.68 1.30 1.48
N LEU A 917 11.95 1.44 0.38
CA LEU A 917 10.71 2.23 0.33
C LEU A 917 9.65 1.71 1.32
N LEU A 918 9.34 0.40 1.28
CA LEU A 918 8.36 -0.21 2.18
C LEU A 918 8.86 -0.21 3.62
N THR A 919 10.14 -0.46 3.82
CA THR A 919 10.77 -0.42 5.15
C THR A 919 10.58 0.94 5.81
N ASN A 920 10.90 2.02 5.09
CA ASN A 920 10.74 3.40 5.59
C ASN A 920 9.26 3.76 5.80
N LEU A 921 8.35 3.23 4.98
CA LEU A 921 6.90 3.45 5.14
C LEU A 921 6.36 2.78 6.40
N VAL A 922 6.71 1.50 6.63
CA VAL A 922 6.30 0.76 7.83
C VAL A 922 6.86 1.43 9.09
N HIS A 923 8.13 1.84 9.05
CA HIS A 923 8.75 2.59 10.13
C HIS A 923 8.01 3.92 10.37
N MET A 924 7.73 4.71 9.34
CA MET A 924 6.99 5.97 9.46
C MET A 924 5.60 5.76 10.08
N LEU A 925 4.84 4.76 9.64
CA LEU A 925 3.52 4.45 10.18
C LEU A 925 3.59 4.02 11.65
N ALA A 926 4.56 3.17 12.01
CA ALA A 926 4.76 2.76 13.41
C ALA A 926 5.13 3.96 14.30
N GLU A 927 5.97 4.85 13.80
CA GLU A 927 6.40 6.09 14.47
C GLU A 927 5.25 7.09 14.66
N MET A 928 4.32 7.17 13.70
CA MET A 928 3.11 7.99 13.80
C MET A 928 2.06 7.41 14.76
N GLY A 929 2.11 6.10 15.04
CA GLY A 929 1.22 5.43 15.99
C GLY A 929 1.57 5.65 17.46
N ARG A 930 2.72 6.26 17.76
CA ARG A 930 3.21 6.51 19.13
C ARG A 930 2.24 7.42 19.91
N PRO A 931 1.84 7.05 21.15
CA PRO A 931 0.97 7.89 21.97
C PRO A 931 1.51 9.31 22.22
N SER A 932 2.83 9.47 22.37
CA SER A 932 3.47 10.78 22.55
C SER A 932 3.34 11.69 21.33
N ARG A 933 3.04 11.14 20.15
CA ARG A 933 2.94 11.84 18.87
C ARG A 933 1.51 12.02 18.37
N GLN A 934 0.53 11.65 19.19
CA GLN A 934 -0.88 11.66 18.84
C GLN A 934 -1.38 13.03 18.33
N PRO A 935 -1.09 14.17 18.99
CA PRO A 935 -1.61 15.47 18.55
C PRO A 935 -1.25 15.83 17.10
N GLY A 936 0.03 15.70 16.73
CA GLY A 936 0.46 15.94 15.35
C GLY A 936 -0.09 14.90 14.37
N SER A 937 -0.15 13.61 14.78
CA SER A 937 -0.69 12.54 13.92
C SER A 937 -2.17 12.76 13.58
N ASP A 938 -2.94 13.31 14.52
CA ASP A 938 -4.37 13.58 14.37
C ASP A 938 -4.60 14.64 13.29
N LEU A 939 -3.80 15.71 13.31
CA LEU A 939 -3.83 16.76 12.30
C LEU A 939 -3.40 16.24 10.93
N PHE A 940 -2.33 15.45 10.86
CA PHE A 940 -1.83 14.89 9.61
C PHE A 940 -2.85 13.97 8.93
N PHE A 941 -3.37 12.96 9.65
CA PHE A 941 -4.36 12.04 9.07
C PHE A 941 -5.70 12.71 8.79
N ALA A 942 -6.13 13.68 9.60
CA ALA A 942 -7.33 14.46 9.31
C ALA A 942 -7.16 15.30 8.04
N GLY A 943 -5.97 15.88 7.85
CA GLY A 943 -5.63 16.64 6.65
C GLY A 943 -5.58 15.78 5.39
N LEU A 944 -4.95 14.60 5.47
CA LEU A 944 -4.99 13.60 4.38
C LEU A 944 -6.43 13.20 4.03
N ALA A 945 -7.27 12.97 5.03
CA ALA A 945 -8.67 12.60 4.81
C ALA A 945 -9.48 13.73 4.17
N ALA A 946 -9.20 14.99 4.50
CA ALA A 946 -9.84 16.14 3.88
C ALA A 946 -9.43 16.30 2.41
N VAL A 947 -8.13 16.22 2.09
CA VAL A 947 -7.64 16.28 0.70
C VAL A 947 -8.15 15.08 -0.11
N GLY A 948 -8.00 13.87 0.41
CA GLY A 948 -8.46 12.64 -0.24
C GLY A 948 -9.98 12.61 -0.44
N GLY A 949 -10.74 13.25 0.46
CA GLY A 949 -12.19 13.39 0.36
C GLY A 949 -12.65 14.25 -0.81
N GLU A 950 -11.83 15.20 -1.28
CA GLU A 950 -12.14 16.09 -2.41
C GLU A 950 -11.74 15.50 -3.78
N ILE A 951 -11.02 14.38 -3.78
CA ILE A 951 -10.74 13.59 -4.97
C ILE A 951 -11.88 12.62 -5.22
N LYS A 952 -12.65 12.88 -6.28
CA LYS A 952 -13.88 12.19 -6.64
C LYS A 952 -13.72 11.43 -7.95
N ILE A 953 -14.63 10.49 -8.16
CA ILE A 953 -14.85 9.82 -9.44
C ILE A 953 -16.14 10.33 -10.10
N THR A 954 -16.30 10.14 -11.41
CA THR A 954 -17.43 10.70 -12.18
C THR A 954 -18.79 10.29 -11.61
N SER A 955 -18.93 9.07 -11.09
CA SER A 955 -20.17 8.58 -10.48
C SER A 955 -20.57 9.31 -9.19
N GLU A 956 -19.66 10.05 -8.56
CA GLU A 956 -19.94 10.89 -7.38
C GLU A 956 -20.38 12.31 -7.78
N THR A 957 -20.53 12.60 -9.07
CA THR A 957 -20.93 13.91 -9.61
C THR A 957 -20.09 15.06 -9.05
N PRO A 958 -18.76 15.10 -9.33
CA PRO A 958 -17.87 16.11 -8.79
C PRO A 958 -18.31 17.52 -9.19
N THR A 959 -18.26 18.44 -8.23
CA THR A 959 -18.45 19.87 -8.51
C THR A 959 -17.23 20.45 -9.25
N ALA A 960 -17.37 21.64 -9.85
CA ALA A 960 -16.28 22.28 -10.59
C ALA A 960 -15.00 22.54 -9.75
N VAL A 961 -15.15 22.66 -8.43
CA VAL A 961 -14.04 22.90 -7.48
C VAL A 961 -13.41 21.60 -6.95
N GLN A 962 -14.00 20.45 -7.24
CA GLN A 962 -13.48 19.14 -6.86
C GLN A 962 -12.59 18.54 -7.96
N PHE A 963 -11.81 17.52 -7.57
CA PHE A 963 -10.92 16.81 -8.50
C PHE A 963 -11.64 15.59 -9.04
N ASN A 964 -11.64 15.41 -10.37
CA ASN A 964 -12.11 14.18 -10.99
C ASN A 964 -10.91 13.35 -11.46
N ILE A 965 -10.52 12.34 -10.66
CA ILE A 965 -9.38 11.49 -11.00
C ILE A 965 -9.69 10.58 -12.20
N GLN A 966 -10.96 10.20 -12.39
CA GLN A 966 -11.35 9.30 -13.46
C GLN A 966 -11.09 9.91 -14.84
N THR A 967 -11.46 11.18 -15.05
CA THR A 967 -11.19 11.88 -16.33
C THR A 967 -9.70 11.96 -16.65
N TYR A 968 -8.86 12.14 -15.64
CA TYR A 968 -7.40 12.14 -15.83
C TYR A 968 -6.88 10.75 -16.20
N LEU A 969 -7.36 9.70 -15.54
CA LEU A 969 -7.00 8.31 -15.85
C LEU A 969 -7.48 7.87 -17.24
N GLU A 970 -8.65 8.35 -17.67
CA GLU A 970 -9.18 8.14 -19.03
C GLU A 970 -8.28 8.81 -20.08
N LYS A 971 -7.85 10.06 -19.84
CA LYS A 971 -6.89 10.74 -20.73
C LYS A 971 -5.57 9.97 -20.82
N LEU A 972 -5.00 9.60 -19.67
CA LEU A 972 -3.76 8.82 -19.63
C LEU A 972 -3.90 7.46 -20.33
N GLY A 973 -5.05 6.79 -20.21
CA GLY A 973 -5.35 5.55 -20.92
C GLY A 973 -5.37 5.73 -22.44
N ASN A 974 -5.94 6.83 -22.93
CA ASN A 974 -5.92 7.15 -24.36
C ASN A 974 -4.51 7.46 -24.87
N ASP A 975 -3.73 8.24 -24.10
CA ASP A 975 -2.34 8.55 -24.45
C ASP A 975 -1.49 7.27 -24.49
N LEU A 976 -1.67 6.39 -23.50
CA LEU A 976 -1.00 5.09 -23.42
C LEU A 976 -1.34 4.18 -24.61
N ALA A 977 -2.58 4.21 -25.11
CA ALA A 977 -3.00 3.41 -26.25
C ALA A 977 -2.29 3.82 -27.55
N VAL A 978 -2.05 5.12 -27.75
CA VAL A 978 -1.45 5.65 -28.99
C VAL A 978 0.08 5.66 -28.94
N TYR A 979 0.65 5.78 -27.74
CA TYR A 979 2.06 6.08 -27.57
C TYR A 979 3.00 4.97 -28.13
N PRO A 980 2.81 3.67 -27.83
CA PRO A 980 3.61 2.59 -28.42
C PRO A 980 3.38 2.38 -29.92
N ASP A 981 2.14 2.53 -30.41
CA ASP A 981 1.76 2.30 -31.81
C ASP A 981 2.49 3.21 -32.80
N SER A 982 2.85 4.41 -32.35
CA SER A 982 3.61 5.38 -33.14
C SER A 982 5.12 5.11 -33.18
N ARG A 983 5.61 4.06 -32.50
CA ARG A 983 7.05 3.77 -32.31
C ARG A 983 7.43 2.35 -32.75
N PRO A 984 8.72 2.09 -33.06
CA PRO A 984 9.20 0.76 -33.37
C PRO A 984 9.04 -0.21 -32.19
N THR A 985 8.84 -1.49 -32.49
CA THR A 985 8.73 -2.56 -31.49
C THR A 985 9.97 -2.75 -30.63
N ASN A 986 11.14 -2.32 -31.13
CA ASN A 986 12.39 -2.32 -30.37
C ASN A 986 12.44 -1.11 -29.41
N VAL A 987 12.33 -1.38 -28.10
CA VAL A 987 12.39 -0.35 -27.04
C VAL A 987 13.74 0.36 -26.90
N TYR A 988 14.78 -0.14 -27.58
CA TYR A 988 16.10 0.50 -27.66
C TYR A 988 16.21 1.52 -28.82
N ASP A 989 15.16 1.67 -29.64
CA ASP A 989 15.14 2.67 -30.70
C ASP A 989 15.13 4.10 -30.12
N PRO A 990 15.87 5.07 -30.71
CA PRO A 990 15.93 6.45 -30.22
C PRO A 990 14.57 7.14 -30.06
N LEU A 991 13.53 6.69 -30.78
CA LEU A 991 12.17 7.22 -30.63
C LEU A 991 11.54 6.95 -29.25
N TRP A 992 12.15 6.05 -28.44
CA TRP A 992 11.76 5.76 -27.05
C TRP A 992 12.57 6.55 -26.02
N ASP A 993 13.55 7.37 -26.44
CA ASP A 993 14.50 8.01 -25.52
C ASP A 993 13.81 9.02 -24.57
N ASP A 994 12.69 9.61 -24.98
CA ASP A 994 11.83 10.45 -24.14
C ASP A 994 11.41 9.76 -22.84
N MET A 995 10.96 8.49 -22.88
CA MET A 995 10.63 7.73 -21.66
C MET A 995 11.87 7.34 -20.85
N GLY A 996 12.97 7.03 -21.53
CA GLY A 996 14.23 6.76 -20.84
C GLY A 996 14.74 7.98 -20.08
N VAL A 997 14.56 9.17 -20.66
CA VAL A 997 14.87 10.45 -20.03
C VAL A 997 14.00 10.70 -18.79
N VAL A 998 12.73 10.29 -18.78
CA VAL A 998 11.88 10.38 -17.57
C VAL A 998 12.44 9.53 -16.44
N ALA A 999 12.75 8.26 -16.69
CA ALA A 999 13.33 7.36 -15.68
C ALA A 999 14.65 7.92 -15.11
N VAL A 1000 15.54 8.39 -15.99
CA VAL A 1000 16.82 9.00 -15.61
C VAL A 1000 16.61 10.29 -14.81
N ARG A 1001 15.65 11.13 -15.18
CA ARG A 1001 15.37 12.38 -14.45
C ARG A 1001 14.82 12.12 -13.05
N ILE A 1002 13.91 11.15 -12.89
CA ILE A 1002 13.39 10.77 -11.57
C ILE A 1002 14.55 10.29 -10.68
N ARG A 1003 15.40 9.41 -11.21
CA ARG A 1003 16.62 8.98 -10.51
C ARG A 1003 17.50 10.16 -10.14
N ASP A 1004 17.86 10.99 -11.11
CA ASP A 1004 18.85 12.04 -10.93
C ASP A 1004 18.36 13.17 -9.99
N TYR A 1005 17.05 13.44 -9.93
CA TYR A 1005 16.50 14.48 -9.06
C TYR A 1005 16.15 13.99 -7.67
N LEU A 1006 15.77 12.72 -7.51
CA LEU A 1006 15.32 12.19 -6.23
C LEU A 1006 16.36 11.29 -5.56
N SER A 1007 17.37 10.75 -6.25
CA SER A 1007 18.40 9.93 -5.58
C SER A 1007 19.38 10.80 -4.81
N ARG A 1008 19.84 10.35 -3.64
CA ARG A 1008 20.86 11.05 -2.82
C ARG A 1008 22.23 11.13 -3.47
N ASP A 1009 22.58 10.10 -4.24
CA ASP A 1009 23.92 9.96 -4.82
C ASP A 1009 24.11 10.77 -6.11
N SER A 1010 23.01 11.28 -6.66
CA SER A 1010 23.05 12.10 -7.85
C SER A 1010 23.57 13.50 -7.55
N VAL A 1011 24.49 13.98 -8.40
CA VAL A 1011 24.97 15.37 -8.35
C VAL A 1011 23.84 16.38 -8.61
N TYR A 1012 22.76 15.95 -9.28
CA TYR A 1012 21.59 16.77 -9.59
C TYR A 1012 20.46 16.65 -8.57
N SER A 1013 20.69 15.97 -7.45
CA SER A 1013 19.66 15.69 -6.46
C SER A 1013 19.04 16.96 -5.86
N LEU A 1014 17.72 16.95 -5.74
CA LEU A 1014 16.95 17.93 -4.98
C LEU A 1014 16.79 17.51 -3.51
N ILE A 1015 17.21 16.29 -3.14
CA ILE A 1015 17.10 15.80 -1.76
C ILE A 1015 17.78 16.72 -0.75
N PRO A 1016 19.03 17.21 -0.95
CA PRO A 1016 19.65 18.12 0.00
C PRO A 1016 18.88 19.44 0.17
N MET A 1017 18.27 19.94 -0.90
CA MET A 1017 17.44 21.15 -0.86
C MET A 1017 16.16 20.90 -0.06
N LEU A 1018 15.47 19.79 -0.32
CA LEU A 1018 14.27 19.40 0.42
C LEU A 1018 14.58 19.17 1.90
N ASP A 1019 15.67 18.46 2.19
CA ASP A 1019 16.15 18.16 3.53
C ASP A 1019 16.44 19.45 4.33
N PHE A 1020 17.19 20.39 3.72
CA PHE A 1020 17.45 21.70 4.29
C PHE A 1020 16.17 22.52 4.47
N SER A 1021 15.25 22.51 3.49
CA SER A 1021 14.01 23.27 3.59
C SER A 1021 13.14 22.80 4.76
N MET A 1022 13.09 21.48 5.00
CA MET A 1022 12.40 20.92 6.15
C MET A 1022 13.12 21.26 7.45
N ASP A 1023 14.46 21.18 7.50
CA ASP A 1023 15.23 21.61 8.68
C ASP A 1023 15.01 23.09 9.00
N LEU A 1024 15.01 23.96 7.99
CA LEU A 1024 14.75 25.40 8.14
C LEU A 1024 13.37 25.66 8.74
N VAL A 1025 12.33 24.99 8.24
CA VAL A 1025 10.97 25.13 8.75
C VAL A 1025 10.85 24.59 10.18
N LEU A 1026 11.58 23.53 10.53
CA LEU A 1026 11.57 22.97 11.88
C LEU A 1026 12.36 23.83 12.88
N ASP A 1027 13.49 24.39 12.46
CA ASP A 1027 14.31 25.28 13.28
C ASP A 1027 13.65 26.64 13.49
N VAL A 1028 12.98 27.16 12.47
CA VAL A 1028 12.21 28.40 12.49
C VAL A 1028 10.73 28.08 12.35
N THR A 1029 10.16 27.43 13.37
CA THR A 1029 8.78 26.96 13.31
C THR A 1029 7.78 28.11 13.08
N PRO A 1030 6.94 28.04 12.02
CA PRO A 1030 5.85 28.99 11.84
C PRO A 1030 4.72 28.70 12.85
N SER A 1031 4.05 29.74 13.30
CA SER A 1031 2.81 29.63 14.07
C SER A 1031 1.66 29.13 13.19
N SER A 1032 0.60 28.61 13.83
CA SER A 1032 -0.60 28.16 13.12
C SER A 1032 -1.26 29.25 12.27
N GLN A 1033 -1.16 30.52 12.68
CA GLN A 1033 -1.70 31.66 11.93
C GLN A 1033 -0.79 32.06 10.77
N GLU A 1034 0.54 32.01 10.96
CA GLU A 1034 1.51 32.21 9.89
C GLU A 1034 1.35 31.16 8.77
N ILE A 1035 1.00 29.90 9.09
CA ILE A 1035 0.69 28.88 8.05
C ILE A 1035 -0.51 29.30 7.18
N VAL A 1036 -1.58 29.82 7.80
CA VAL A 1036 -2.77 30.29 7.06
C VAL A 1036 -2.40 31.43 6.12
N HIS A 1037 -1.61 32.38 6.61
CA HIS A 1037 -1.12 33.50 5.82
C HIS A 1037 -0.20 33.05 4.68
N LEU A 1038 0.74 32.13 4.93
CA LEU A 1038 1.61 31.55 3.90
C LEU A 1038 0.79 30.92 2.77
N LEU A 1039 -0.18 30.08 3.13
CA LEU A 1039 -0.99 29.39 2.14
C LEU A 1039 -1.91 30.39 1.38
N ASN A 1040 -2.39 31.48 2.00
CA ASN A 1040 -3.15 32.54 1.31
C ASN A 1040 -2.28 33.28 0.29
N LEU A 1041 -1.04 33.55 0.68
CA LEU A 1041 -0.03 34.18 -0.17
C LEU A 1041 0.39 33.28 -1.34
N LEU A 1042 0.52 31.97 -1.12
CA LEU A 1042 0.74 31.01 -2.21
C LEU A 1042 -0.47 30.93 -3.15
N GLY A 1043 -1.69 31.01 -2.61
CA GLY A 1043 -2.91 31.03 -3.40
C GLY A 1043 -3.02 32.25 -4.32
N SER A 1044 -2.59 33.43 -3.87
CA SER A 1044 -2.70 34.67 -4.65
C SER A 1044 -1.81 34.69 -5.90
N ILE A 1045 -0.71 33.92 -5.91
CA ILE A 1045 0.17 33.76 -7.09
C ILE A 1045 -0.63 33.31 -8.33
N PHE A 1046 -1.64 32.47 -8.12
CA PHE A 1046 -2.43 31.83 -9.20
C PHE A 1046 -3.68 32.62 -9.59
N GLN A 1047 -3.88 33.82 -9.02
CA GLN A 1047 -5.06 34.66 -9.27
C GLN A 1047 -4.66 36.05 -9.75
N ASN A 1048 -5.43 36.59 -10.69
CA ASN A 1048 -5.34 37.99 -11.09
C ASN A 1048 -6.11 38.90 -10.11
N ALA A 1049 -6.02 40.21 -10.30
CA ALA A 1049 -6.70 41.21 -9.46
C ALA A 1049 -8.25 41.06 -9.44
N SER A 1050 -8.83 40.36 -10.40
CA SER A 1050 -10.26 40.06 -10.46
C SER A 1050 -10.63 38.71 -9.81
N GLY A 1051 -9.66 37.99 -9.22
CA GLY A 1051 -9.86 36.67 -8.60
C GLY A 1051 -9.89 35.50 -9.59
N ASN A 1052 -9.58 35.73 -10.86
CA ASN A 1052 -9.58 34.70 -11.91
C ASN A 1052 -8.16 34.18 -12.19
N ARG A 1053 -8.05 32.91 -12.57
CA ARG A 1053 -6.77 32.31 -12.97
C ARG A 1053 -6.36 32.75 -14.38
N ASP A 1054 -5.08 33.05 -14.57
CA ASP A 1054 -4.53 33.55 -15.84
C ASP A 1054 -3.22 32.87 -16.31
N PHE A 1055 -2.80 31.78 -15.65
CA PHE A 1055 -1.64 30.98 -16.06
C PHE A 1055 -0.33 31.77 -16.19
N LEU A 1056 -0.15 32.80 -15.34
CA LEU A 1056 1.00 33.69 -15.40
C LEU A 1056 2.32 32.95 -15.13
N VAL A 1057 2.34 32.07 -14.14
CA VAL A 1057 3.52 31.25 -13.80
C VAL A 1057 3.86 30.32 -14.97
N THR A 1058 2.85 29.65 -15.52
CA THR A 1058 3.03 28.80 -16.71
C THR A 1058 3.58 29.60 -17.90
N THR A 1059 3.06 30.80 -18.16
CA THR A 1059 3.51 31.66 -19.25
C THR A 1059 4.96 32.11 -19.06
N LEU A 1060 5.35 32.42 -17.82
CA LEU A 1060 6.74 32.73 -17.47
C LEU A 1060 7.66 31.55 -17.79
N LEU A 1061 7.28 30.32 -17.43
CA LEU A 1061 8.09 29.11 -17.61
C LEU A 1061 8.14 28.58 -19.05
N THR A 1062 7.12 28.85 -19.86
CA THR A 1062 6.96 28.24 -21.20
C THR A 1062 7.18 29.21 -22.36
N SER A 1063 7.08 30.52 -22.12
CA SER A 1063 7.22 31.53 -23.18
C SER A 1063 8.47 32.38 -22.98
N ASP A 1064 8.52 33.08 -21.86
CA ASP A 1064 9.61 34.00 -21.55
C ASP A 1064 10.87 33.25 -21.20
N THR A 1065 10.68 32.14 -20.49
CA THR A 1065 11.79 31.34 -20.03
C THR A 1065 12.60 30.83 -21.24
N PRO A 1066 12.00 30.04 -22.14
CA PRO A 1066 12.72 29.52 -23.30
C PRO A 1066 13.39 30.56 -24.20
N ALA A 1067 12.86 31.78 -24.27
CA ALA A 1067 13.45 32.89 -25.01
C ALA A 1067 14.84 33.29 -24.43
N LEU A 1068 14.97 33.39 -23.11
CA LEU A 1068 16.25 33.65 -22.44
C LEU A 1068 17.26 32.50 -22.62
N ILE A 1069 16.82 31.24 -22.54
CA ILE A 1069 17.71 30.10 -22.80
C ILE A 1069 18.24 30.15 -24.23
N GLN A 1070 17.38 30.44 -25.22
CA GLN A 1070 17.81 30.49 -26.62
C GLN A 1070 18.90 31.55 -26.86
N VAL A 1071 18.75 32.73 -26.25
CA VAL A 1071 19.78 33.78 -26.33
C VAL A 1071 21.06 33.39 -25.59
N SER A 1072 20.97 32.60 -24.52
CA SER A 1072 22.14 32.19 -23.73
C SER A 1072 22.83 30.91 -24.17
N ALA A 1073 22.19 30.10 -24.99
CA ALA A 1073 22.70 28.80 -25.41
C ALA A 1073 24.15 28.84 -25.94
N PRO A 1074 24.55 29.77 -26.83
CA PRO A 1074 25.92 29.80 -27.38
C PRO A 1074 27.02 29.96 -26.31
N TYR A 1075 26.66 30.49 -25.15
CA TYR A 1075 27.56 30.75 -24.03
C TYR A 1075 27.22 29.90 -22.79
N GLY A 1076 26.45 28.82 -22.94
CA GLY A 1076 25.99 28.00 -21.81
C GLY A 1076 27.14 27.46 -20.95
N LYS A 1077 28.25 27.04 -21.57
CA LYS A 1077 29.45 26.57 -20.83
C LYS A 1077 30.11 27.70 -20.04
N CYS A 1078 30.15 28.89 -20.63
CA CYS A 1078 30.70 30.10 -20.03
C CYS A 1078 29.90 30.48 -18.78
N ILE A 1079 28.57 30.41 -18.86
CA ILE A 1079 27.65 30.62 -17.73
C ILE A 1079 27.93 29.61 -16.61
N ASN A 1080 28.03 28.31 -16.93
CA ASN A 1080 28.31 27.29 -15.91
C ASN A 1080 29.65 27.51 -15.21
N GLY A 1081 30.70 27.91 -15.95
CA GLY A 1081 32.03 28.17 -15.39
C GLY A 1081 32.06 29.37 -14.45
N VAL A 1082 31.42 30.47 -14.82
CA VAL A 1082 31.33 31.67 -13.95
C VAL A 1082 30.46 31.39 -12.72
N LEU A 1083 29.30 30.74 -12.89
CA LEU A 1083 28.45 30.34 -11.75
C LEU A 1083 29.17 29.39 -10.79
N MET A 1084 29.96 28.46 -11.33
CA MET A 1084 30.83 27.60 -10.51
C MET A 1084 31.78 28.46 -9.68
N GLY A 1085 32.52 29.38 -10.30
CA GLY A 1085 33.46 30.27 -9.60
C GLY A 1085 32.82 31.11 -8.49
N LEU A 1086 31.63 31.68 -8.76
CA LEU A 1086 30.90 32.53 -7.81
C LEU A 1086 30.28 31.76 -6.63
N SER A 1087 29.88 30.50 -6.85
CA SER A 1087 29.17 29.66 -5.85
C SER A 1087 30.09 28.83 -4.95
N LEU A 1088 31.41 28.83 -5.22
CA LEU A 1088 32.38 28.14 -4.37
C LEU A 1088 32.33 28.69 -2.93
N THR A 1089 32.42 27.79 -1.95
CA THR A 1089 32.46 28.17 -0.54
C THR A 1089 33.70 29.03 -0.26
N GLY A 1090 33.51 30.19 0.38
CA GLY A 1090 34.57 31.19 0.63
C GLY A 1090 34.79 32.20 -0.50
N GLU A 1091 34.05 32.09 -1.61
CA GLU A 1091 34.08 33.01 -2.74
C GLU A 1091 32.89 34.01 -2.69
N PHE A 1092 32.57 34.68 -3.80
CA PHE A 1092 31.70 35.87 -3.85
C PHE A 1092 30.32 35.69 -3.21
N PHE A 1093 29.56 34.64 -3.56
CA PHE A 1093 28.23 34.45 -2.94
C PHE A 1093 28.31 34.09 -1.46
N SER A 1094 29.36 33.38 -1.05
CA SER A 1094 29.57 33.09 0.38
C SER A 1094 29.92 34.35 1.17
N TYR A 1095 30.54 35.35 0.54
CA TYR A 1095 30.82 36.65 1.13
C TYR A 1095 29.54 37.49 1.28
N ILE A 1096 28.75 37.60 0.22
CA ILE A 1096 27.49 38.37 0.26
C ILE A 1096 26.54 37.80 1.33
N GLU A 1097 26.34 36.49 1.36
CA GLU A 1097 25.49 35.83 2.36
C GLU A 1097 25.99 36.01 3.82
N THR A 1098 27.29 36.23 4.01
CA THR A 1098 27.86 36.38 5.36
C THR A 1098 27.81 37.82 5.86
N ASP A 1099 28.10 38.77 4.96
CA ASP A 1099 28.44 40.14 5.30
C ASP A 1099 27.41 41.18 4.84
N MET A 1100 26.43 40.80 3.99
CA MET A 1100 25.37 41.72 3.56
C MET A 1100 24.29 41.87 4.64
N ASN A 1101 24.09 43.10 5.09
CA ASN A 1101 23.16 43.48 6.16
C ASN A 1101 22.26 44.64 5.72
N THR A 1102 21.05 44.75 6.25
CA THR A 1102 20.19 45.94 6.01
C THR A 1102 19.30 46.28 7.21
N PRO A 1103 19.18 47.58 7.59
CA PRO A 1103 18.30 48.02 8.67
C PRO A 1103 16.82 48.10 8.26
N TYR A 1104 16.52 47.85 6.97
CA TYR A 1104 15.17 47.87 6.44
C TYR A 1104 14.49 46.51 6.61
N THR A 1105 13.16 46.54 6.76
CA THR A 1105 12.32 45.35 6.85
C THR A 1105 12.08 44.73 5.48
N ILE A 1106 11.68 43.46 5.47
CA ILE A 1106 11.27 42.74 4.26
C ILE A 1106 10.15 43.47 3.51
N ARG A 1107 9.24 44.13 4.24
CA ARG A 1107 8.15 44.93 3.64
C ARG A 1107 8.67 46.06 2.77
N GLU A 1108 9.64 46.81 3.30
CA GLU A 1108 10.24 47.97 2.62
C GLU A 1108 11.07 47.54 1.41
N ILE A 1109 11.77 46.41 1.52
CA ILE A 1109 12.50 45.78 0.41
C ILE A 1109 11.54 45.45 -0.74
N PHE A 1110 10.37 44.85 -0.43
CA PHE A 1110 9.35 44.56 -1.43
C PHE A 1110 8.71 45.81 -2.04
N ASP A 1111 8.58 46.91 -1.29
CA ASP A 1111 8.07 48.19 -1.81
C ASP A 1111 9.05 48.86 -2.77
N ASP A 1112 10.34 48.88 -2.44
CA ASP A 1112 11.35 49.44 -3.34
C ASP A 1112 11.57 48.55 -4.57
N LEU A 1113 11.47 47.22 -4.43
CA LEU A 1113 11.55 46.28 -5.55
C LEU A 1113 10.38 46.47 -6.53
N ASP A 1114 9.17 46.64 -6.01
CA ASP A 1114 7.97 46.96 -6.77
C ASP A 1114 8.20 48.23 -7.61
N ARG A 1115 8.60 49.34 -6.98
CA ARG A 1115 8.90 50.60 -7.66
C ARG A 1115 10.04 50.50 -8.67
N LEU A 1116 11.09 49.74 -8.36
CA LEU A 1116 12.25 49.56 -9.24
C LEU A 1116 11.87 48.81 -10.52
N THR A 1117 11.11 47.72 -10.40
CA THR A 1117 10.77 46.86 -11.55
C THR A 1117 9.93 47.56 -12.62
N VAL A 1118 9.11 48.56 -12.25
CA VAL A 1118 8.31 49.36 -13.21
C VAL A 1118 8.94 50.70 -13.59
N SER A 1119 10.08 51.05 -13.00
CA SER A 1119 10.75 52.33 -13.27
C SER A 1119 11.20 52.47 -14.71
N ASP A 1120 11.28 53.72 -15.19
CA ASP A 1120 11.87 54.06 -16.49
C ASP A 1120 13.32 53.56 -16.61
N MET A 1121 14.02 53.43 -15.48
CA MET A 1121 15.38 52.91 -15.40
C MET A 1121 15.48 51.45 -15.85
N VAL A 1122 14.49 50.62 -15.54
CA VAL A 1122 14.44 49.20 -15.92
C VAL A 1122 13.72 49.01 -17.25
N GLN A 1123 12.60 49.70 -17.45
CA GLN A 1123 11.69 49.44 -18.57
C GLN A 1123 12.09 50.13 -19.88
N SER A 1124 12.87 51.22 -19.82
CA SER A 1124 13.35 51.88 -21.04
C SER A 1124 14.25 50.95 -21.88
N ARG A 1125 14.04 50.96 -23.20
CA ARG A 1125 14.75 50.08 -24.16
C ARG A 1125 16.05 50.68 -24.69
N SER A 1126 16.25 52.00 -24.57
CA SER A 1126 17.43 52.69 -25.09
C SER A 1126 17.65 54.05 -24.40
N GLY A 1127 18.91 54.50 -24.36
CA GLY A 1127 19.29 55.83 -23.87
C GLY A 1127 19.92 55.82 -22.48
N ASN A 1128 20.55 56.95 -22.12
CA ASN A 1128 21.41 57.11 -20.93
C ASN A 1128 20.69 56.93 -19.58
N ARG A 1129 19.35 56.87 -19.58
CA ARG A 1129 18.52 56.65 -18.38
C ARG A 1129 18.16 55.16 -18.18
N SER A 1130 18.38 54.30 -19.16
CA SER A 1130 18.10 52.86 -19.07
C SER A 1130 19.28 52.12 -18.47
N LEU A 1131 19.11 51.58 -17.27
CA LEU A 1131 20.11 50.77 -16.57
C LEU A 1131 20.40 49.48 -17.33
N LEU A 1132 19.36 48.76 -17.77
CA LEU A 1132 19.53 47.49 -18.48
C LEU A 1132 20.26 47.71 -19.82
N TYR A 1133 19.94 48.78 -20.55
CA TYR A 1133 20.65 49.10 -21.79
C TYR A 1133 22.12 49.47 -21.53
N THR A 1134 22.37 50.36 -20.57
CA THR A 1134 23.72 50.85 -20.25
C THR A 1134 24.61 49.72 -19.71
N ALA A 1135 24.09 48.90 -18.80
CA ALA A 1135 24.79 47.71 -18.29
C ALA A 1135 25.06 46.70 -19.42
N GLY A 1136 24.14 46.56 -20.39
CA GLY A 1136 24.33 45.69 -21.55
C GLY A 1136 25.48 46.14 -22.44
N VAL A 1137 25.56 47.43 -22.76
CA VAL A 1137 26.65 48.03 -23.53
C VAL A 1137 27.98 47.88 -22.79
N LEU A 1138 27.97 48.11 -21.48
CA LEU A 1138 29.14 47.99 -20.62
C LEU A 1138 29.69 46.55 -20.54
N MET A 1139 28.83 45.55 -20.36
CA MET A 1139 29.25 44.15 -20.36
C MET A 1139 29.91 43.75 -21.68
N ASN A 1140 29.45 44.32 -22.81
CA ASN A 1140 30.08 44.11 -24.11
C ASN A 1140 31.47 44.76 -24.19
N LEU A 1141 31.62 45.96 -23.63
CA LEU A 1141 32.91 46.66 -23.54
C LEU A 1141 33.92 45.85 -22.71
N PHE A 1142 33.49 45.29 -21.57
CA PHE A 1142 34.34 44.41 -20.78
C PHE A 1142 34.69 43.14 -21.52
N ALA A 1143 33.73 42.50 -22.20
CA ALA A 1143 34.02 41.33 -23.01
C ALA A 1143 35.13 41.59 -24.04
N ASP A 1144 35.08 42.75 -24.73
CA ASP A 1144 36.11 43.15 -25.70
C ASP A 1144 37.48 43.38 -25.06
N ILE A 1145 37.52 44.02 -23.89
CA ILE A 1145 38.77 44.25 -23.14
C ILE A 1145 39.35 42.91 -22.67
N THR A 1146 38.53 42.03 -22.10
CA THR A 1146 38.94 40.71 -21.62
C THR A 1146 39.40 39.80 -22.76
N GLU A 1147 38.80 39.89 -23.95
CA GLU A 1147 39.21 39.09 -25.11
C GLU A 1147 40.53 39.59 -25.74
N LYS A 1148 40.65 40.90 -25.97
CA LYS A 1148 41.75 41.49 -26.75
C LYS A 1148 42.95 41.91 -25.90
N GLY A 1149 42.80 41.91 -24.58
CA GLY A 1149 43.79 42.41 -23.63
C GLY A 1149 43.95 43.94 -23.67
N ARG A 1150 43.31 44.60 -24.63
CA ARG A 1150 43.33 46.04 -24.88
C ARG A 1150 42.21 46.53 -25.78
N LYS A 1151 41.62 47.68 -25.46
CA LYS A 1151 40.66 48.38 -26.33
C LYS A 1151 40.98 49.88 -26.37
N PRO A 1152 41.12 50.48 -27.57
CA PRO A 1152 41.22 51.93 -27.71
C PRO A 1152 39.84 52.56 -27.50
N PHE A 1153 39.73 53.50 -26.57
CA PHE A 1153 38.57 54.36 -26.41
C PHE A 1153 38.57 55.49 -27.48
N PRO A 1154 37.43 56.17 -27.73
CA PRO A 1154 37.29 57.17 -28.81
C PRO A 1154 38.33 58.31 -28.77
N ASP A 1155 38.95 58.51 -27.61
CA ASP A 1155 39.97 59.50 -27.25
C ASP A 1155 41.42 58.98 -27.36
N GLY A 1156 41.63 57.75 -27.86
CA GLY A 1156 42.96 57.20 -28.14
C GLY A 1156 43.67 56.53 -26.95
N THR A 1157 43.01 56.45 -25.79
CA THR A 1157 43.50 55.76 -24.60
C THR A 1157 43.31 54.23 -24.72
N VAL A 1158 44.35 53.45 -24.40
CA VAL A 1158 44.35 51.98 -24.50
C VAL A 1158 44.28 51.38 -23.10
N PHE A 1159 43.21 50.64 -22.82
CA PHE A 1159 43.04 49.92 -21.54
C PHE A 1159 43.78 48.58 -21.54
N TRP A 1160 44.19 48.02 -20.39
CA TRP A 1160 44.85 46.71 -20.29
C TRP A 1160 44.09 45.76 -19.33
N ASP A 1161 43.96 44.47 -19.69
CA ASP A 1161 43.15 43.46 -18.96
C ASP A 1161 43.92 42.63 -17.89
N ARG A 1162 45.25 42.74 -17.83
CA ARG A 1162 46.15 42.21 -16.78
C ARG A 1162 45.85 40.83 -16.16
N PHE A 1163 45.48 39.84 -16.99
CA PHE A 1163 45.24 38.45 -16.58
C PHE A 1163 46.50 37.66 -16.13
N ASN A 1164 47.70 38.28 -16.12
CA ASN A 1164 48.99 37.65 -15.83
C ASN A 1164 49.51 38.00 -14.42
N LYS A 1165 50.22 37.05 -13.79
CA LYS A 1165 50.69 37.08 -12.38
C LYS A 1165 51.68 38.19 -11.99
N ASN A 1166 52.15 39.02 -12.93
CA ASN A 1166 53.33 39.89 -12.75
C ASN A 1166 53.03 41.40 -12.84
N GLU A 1167 51.77 41.83 -12.73
CA GLU A 1167 51.40 43.25 -12.81
C GLU A 1167 50.73 43.71 -11.51
N ASP A 1168 51.40 44.62 -10.78
CA ASP A 1168 50.96 45.14 -9.48
C ASP A 1168 49.90 46.26 -9.59
N SER A 1169 48.97 46.21 -8.62
CA SER A 1169 47.88 47.13 -8.22
C SER A 1169 46.76 47.47 -9.22
N THR A 1170 45.59 46.84 -9.03
CA THR A 1170 44.23 47.37 -8.75
C THR A 1170 43.19 46.28 -9.03
N THR A 1171 42.12 46.20 -8.24
CA THR A 1171 41.04 45.20 -8.36
C THR A 1171 40.19 45.40 -9.63
N TYR A 1172 39.49 44.36 -10.12
CA TYR A 1172 38.61 44.43 -11.30
C TYR A 1172 37.58 45.58 -11.22
N TRP A 1173 37.14 45.90 -10.01
CA TRP A 1173 36.19 46.98 -9.74
C TRP A 1173 36.83 48.37 -9.75
N GLU A 1174 38.07 48.55 -9.28
CA GLU A 1174 38.77 49.84 -9.42
C GLU A 1174 38.94 50.25 -10.89
N ASN A 1175 39.03 49.28 -11.80
CA ASN A 1175 38.97 49.51 -13.25
C ASN A 1175 37.56 49.89 -13.75
N LEU A 1176 36.50 49.29 -13.18
CA LEU A 1176 35.10 49.70 -13.40
C LEU A 1176 34.88 51.14 -12.91
N THR A 1177 35.31 51.47 -11.69
CA THR A 1177 35.23 52.83 -11.13
C THR A 1177 36.05 53.81 -11.97
N SER A 1178 37.22 53.41 -12.51
CA SER A 1178 38.01 54.23 -13.44
C SER A 1178 37.31 54.49 -14.78
N ILE A 1179 36.46 53.57 -15.25
CA ILE A 1179 35.69 53.70 -16.50
C ILE A 1179 34.41 54.50 -16.27
N PHE A 1180 33.80 54.40 -15.09
CA PHE A 1180 32.62 55.18 -14.70
C PHE A 1180 32.94 56.58 -14.16
N SER A 1181 34.19 56.82 -13.75
CA SER A 1181 34.71 58.13 -13.32
C SER A 1181 35.25 59.00 -14.44
N ARG A 1182 35.24 58.48 -15.66
CA ARG A 1182 35.53 59.20 -16.90
C ARG A 1182 34.30 59.18 -17.80
#